data_AF-A0AAU9JVG6-F1
#
_entry.id   AF-A0AAU9JVG6-F1
#
_cell.length_a   1.000
_cell.length_b   1.000
_cell.length_c   1.000
_cell.angle_alpha   90.00
_cell.angle_beta   90.00
_cell.angle_gamma   90.00
#
_symmetry.space_group_name_H-M   'P 1'
#
loop_
_entity.id
_entity.type
_entity.pdbx_description
1 polymer ?
#
loop_
_entity_poly.entity_id
_entity_poly.type
_entity_poly.pdbx_seq_one_letter_code
_entity_poly.pdbx_strand_id
1 'polypeptide(L)'
;MSRIEPQNEVQNMLKRIFIQYASPNKQSLNIRLKKYIDLMQDSGIIDRHLTVKQIELIFCGENKHRANMNFDTFLETLPRIIAEKFPTIYKNSPGEALAKLLQNHFWPLYQRMNEDNRNELPEVDDECINIIHSAFNGFRTLYGSLFPWELRKDLETDMVMNRSQRTFHNFVKEFDICPTLLTKNQVLQIWNDIILVHSDQILPAVELLPDPNLEQGQILTLSKFIFIIYLIAEKGYEQDANLEQSPPSEKLLVLLERLELSKGFVELSGSVRNITILPSQEVIHQVLYPETEDIDEFSHITEEEEEKSADAETYGLDVNSQTVAKLEEYFDKLQHIFQAYCSFGEPMNTSKMSGSKLVKLMRDVGILKITKADIANMSIRSSQSIKSDGLLTKVDIDIIFTRVSDKRINNGRLDFKQFLKAIEQVAHRAFPNENLDNAFLHVVSEYIMKLENDWNDERGVNSGYIRNLMEMLREPDVIETLNLVHKSIIYFYRFYSNSLGLMNFENFLRFTRDFAIFPDLIAKSKLHRFFHTLAGIHAQTEQPEMSVSRSSYYELKNDASEDVIDEHLFVESLALVAAEVLYKEPEPTPVERICFLMERMSQSEGLSKVLIENGHNRASAGECKDILVFLKARYPEIFSYGSEQKLGFGDILADMNQQEMGSID
;
A
#
# COMPACT_ATOMS: atom_id res chain seq x y z
N MET A 1 10.97 -35.01 -18.77
CA MET A 1 10.70 -34.37 -20.07
C MET A 1 9.95 -35.34 -20.96
N SER A 2 8.62 -35.37 -20.81
CA SER A 2 7.72 -36.05 -21.75
C SER A 2 7.77 -35.36 -23.11
N ARG A 3 7.77 -36.11 -24.20
CA ARG A 3 7.61 -35.55 -25.55
C ARG A 3 6.22 -34.92 -25.61
N ILE A 4 6.15 -33.60 -25.54
CA ILE A 4 4.92 -32.86 -25.85
C ILE A 4 4.57 -33.20 -27.31
N GLU A 5 3.35 -33.67 -27.54
CA GLU A 5 2.93 -34.05 -28.88
C GLU A 5 2.74 -32.79 -29.73
N PRO A 6 3.41 -32.68 -30.90
CA PRO A 6 3.38 -31.47 -31.74
C PRO A 6 1.98 -31.09 -32.25
N GLN A 7 0.99 -31.98 -32.13
CA GLN A 7 -0.40 -31.68 -32.45
C GLN A 7 -1.03 -30.66 -31.48
N ASN A 8 -0.63 -30.68 -30.22
CA ASN A 8 -1.20 -29.80 -29.20
C ASN A 8 -0.74 -28.35 -29.39
N GLU A 9 0.51 -28.15 -29.85
CA GLU A 9 1.08 -26.82 -30.11
C GLU A 9 0.33 -26.06 -31.22
N VAL A 10 0.01 -26.75 -32.33
CA VAL A 10 -0.72 -26.14 -33.45
C VAL A 10 -2.14 -25.75 -33.04
N GLN A 11 -2.83 -26.61 -32.31
CA GLN A 11 -4.18 -26.32 -31.83
C GLN A 11 -4.18 -25.14 -30.85
N ASN A 12 -3.20 -25.08 -29.94
CA ASN A 12 -3.03 -23.96 -29.02
C ASN A 12 -2.72 -22.64 -29.74
N MET A 13 -1.86 -22.67 -30.76
CA MET A 13 -1.60 -21.51 -31.63
C MET A 13 -2.89 -21.01 -32.29
N LEU A 14 -3.65 -21.90 -32.93
CA LEU A 14 -4.90 -21.54 -33.59
C LEU A 14 -5.96 -21.04 -32.60
N LYS A 15 -6.01 -21.62 -31.39
CA LYS A 15 -6.90 -21.19 -30.31
C LYS A 15 -6.58 -19.78 -29.84
N ARG A 16 -5.30 -19.43 -29.69
CA ARG A 16 -4.85 -18.08 -29.35
C ARG A 16 -5.29 -17.06 -30.41
N ILE A 17 -5.06 -17.35 -31.68
CA ILE A 17 -5.51 -16.49 -32.78
C ILE A 17 -7.04 -16.34 -32.72
N PHE A 18 -7.77 -17.44 -32.54
CA PHE A 18 -9.24 -17.42 -32.46
C PHE A 18 -9.74 -16.53 -31.30
N ILE A 19 -9.16 -16.67 -30.11
CA ILE A 19 -9.54 -15.89 -28.91
C ILE A 19 -9.36 -14.40 -29.15
N GLN A 20 -8.27 -13.98 -29.82
CA GLN A 20 -8.00 -12.58 -30.12
C GLN A 20 -9.09 -11.90 -30.97
N TYR A 21 -9.76 -12.66 -31.85
CA TYR A 21 -10.87 -12.14 -32.67
C TYR A 21 -12.25 -12.49 -32.09
N ALA A 22 -12.33 -13.37 -31.11
CA ALA A 22 -13.58 -13.72 -30.45
C ALA A 22 -14.14 -12.50 -29.69
N SER A 23 -15.47 -12.37 -29.65
CA SER A 23 -16.08 -11.24 -28.94
C SER A 23 -16.00 -11.48 -27.42
N PRO A 24 -15.36 -10.59 -26.64
CA PRO A 24 -15.25 -10.76 -25.19
C PRO A 24 -16.63 -10.79 -24.51
N ASN A 25 -17.64 -10.13 -25.07
CA ASN A 25 -18.89 -9.82 -24.37
C ASN A 25 -19.81 -11.01 -24.04
N LYS A 26 -19.41 -12.27 -24.25
CA LYS A 26 -20.26 -13.45 -23.97
C LYS A 26 -19.48 -14.56 -23.26
N GLN A 27 -20.19 -15.30 -22.40
CA GLN A 27 -19.70 -16.48 -21.67
C GLN A 27 -19.09 -17.58 -22.57
N SER A 28 -19.43 -17.59 -23.86
CA SER A 28 -18.83 -18.50 -24.83
C SER A 28 -17.94 -17.73 -25.80
N LEU A 29 -16.69 -18.16 -25.91
CA LEU A 29 -15.74 -17.71 -26.92
C LEU A 29 -16.31 -18.01 -28.30
N ASN A 30 -16.91 -17.00 -28.92
CA ASN A 30 -17.39 -17.11 -30.27
C ASN A 30 -16.92 -15.94 -31.11
N ILE A 31 -16.61 -16.24 -32.36
CA ILE A 31 -16.32 -15.26 -33.39
C ILE A 31 -17.57 -15.00 -34.23
N ARG A 32 -17.86 -13.72 -34.51
CA ARG A 32 -18.92 -13.34 -35.46
C ARG A 32 -18.34 -13.24 -36.86
N LEU A 33 -19.18 -13.33 -37.89
CA LEU A 33 -18.75 -13.29 -39.28
C LEU A 33 -17.79 -12.14 -39.61
N LYS A 34 -18.09 -10.91 -39.17
CA LYS A 34 -17.19 -9.76 -39.39
C LYS A 34 -15.78 -10.00 -38.83
N LYS A 35 -15.67 -10.43 -37.58
CA LYS A 35 -14.38 -10.71 -36.94
C LYS A 35 -13.66 -11.92 -37.54
N TYR A 36 -14.42 -12.90 -38.03
CA TYR A 36 -13.86 -14.02 -38.78
C TYR A 36 -13.28 -13.57 -40.11
N ILE A 37 -13.93 -12.64 -40.83
CA ILE A 37 -13.38 -12.02 -42.03
C ILE A 37 -12.11 -11.23 -41.69
N ASP A 38 -12.13 -10.41 -40.63
CA ASP A 38 -10.96 -9.66 -40.15
C ASP A 38 -9.77 -10.62 -39.90
N LEU A 39 -9.99 -11.73 -39.19
CA LEU A 39 -8.99 -12.78 -38.96
C LEU A 39 -8.42 -13.36 -40.27
N MET A 40 -9.29 -13.68 -41.23
CA MET A 40 -8.88 -14.23 -42.54
C MET A 40 -8.13 -13.19 -43.39
N GLN A 41 -8.43 -11.91 -43.21
CA GLN A 41 -7.75 -10.82 -43.89
C GLN A 41 -6.37 -10.58 -43.27
N ASP A 42 -6.29 -10.48 -41.94
CA ASP A 42 -5.06 -10.20 -41.20
C ASP A 42 -4.06 -11.36 -41.29
N SER A 43 -4.52 -12.58 -41.47
CA SER A 43 -3.67 -13.75 -41.78
C SER A 43 -3.22 -13.81 -43.24
N GLY A 44 -3.72 -12.92 -44.10
CA GLY A 44 -3.45 -12.96 -45.55
C GLY A 44 -4.08 -14.17 -46.25
N ILE A 45 -5.09 -14.80 -45.64
CA ILE A 45 -5.84 -15.89 -46.26
C ILE A 45 -6.73 -15.35 -47.39
N ILE A 46 -7.30 -14.16 -47.23
CA ILE A 46 -8.07 -13.49 -48.27
C ILE A 46 -7.11 -12.90 -49.32
N ASP A 47 -7.26 -13.32 -50.57
CA ASP A 47 -6.48 -12.85 -51.71
C ASP A 47 -7.29 -12.95 -53.03
N ARG A 48 -6.60 -12.88 -54.17
CA ARG A 48 -7.24 -12.98 -55.50
C ARG A 48 -7.85 -14.35 -55.79
N HIS A 49 -7.41 -15.40 -55.10
CA HIS A 49 -7.87 -16.78 -55.28
C HIS A 49 -8.96 -17.17 -54.28
N LEU A 50 -8.89 -16.62 -53.07
CA LEU A 50 -9.91 -16.83 -52.03
C LEU A 50 -10.52 -15.49 -51.59
N THR A 51 -11.68 -15.17 -52.16
CA THR A 51 -12.37 -13.89 -51.94
C THR A 51 -13.14 -13.85 -50.62
N VAL A 52 -13.46 -12.63 -50.14
CA VAL A 52 -14.31 -12.41 -48.96
C VAL A 52 -15.63 -13.18 -49.05
N LYS A 53 -16.28 -13.17 -50.22
CA LYS A 53 -17.55 -13.88 -50.44
C LYS A 53 -17.41 -15.40 -50.29
N GLN A 54 -16.29 -15.98 -50.73
CA GLN A 54 -16.03 -17.41 -50.52
C GLN A 54 -15.82 -17.72 -49.03
N ILE A 55 -15.09 -16.87 -48.30
CA ILE A 55 -14.93 -16.99 -46.84
C ILE A 55 -16.27 -16.90 -46.11
N GLU A 56 -17.15 -15.98 -46.52
CA GLU A 56 -18.52 -15.87 -45.99
C GLU A 56 -19.34 -17.14 -46.22
N LEU A 57 -19.24 -17.73 -47.42
CA LEU A 57 -19.92 -18.98 -47.75
C LEU A 57 -19.39 -20.15 -46.91
N ILE A 58 -18.06 -20.24 -46.71
CA ILE A 58 -17.44 -21.24 -45.84
C ILE A 58 -17.94 -21.06 -44.40
N PHE A 59 -17.92 -19.83 -43.87
CA PHE A 59 -18.45 -19.53 -42.53
C PHE A 59 -19.91 -19.95 -42.39
N CYS A 60 -20.77 -19.53 -43.33
CA CYS A 60 -22.20 -19.85 -43.27
C CYS A 60 -22.47 -21.35 -43.38
N GLY A 61 -21.72 -22.04 -44.25
CA GLY A 61 -21.87 -23.47 -44.52
C GLY A 61 -21.51 -24.32 -43.31
N GLU A 62 -20.30 -24.15 -42.78
CA GLU A 62 -19.82 -24.96 -41.65
C GLU A 62 -20.48 -24.54 -40.33
N ASN A 63 -20.78 -23.25 -40.14
CA ASN A 63 -21.48 -22.76 -38.94
C ASN A 63 -23.01 -22.95 -38.97
N LYS A 64 -23.56 -23.67 -39.97
CA LYS A 64 -24.99 -23.96 -40.11
C LYS A 64 -25.87 -22.70 -39.97
N HIS A 65 -25.44 -21.60 -40.60
CA HIS A 65 -26.07 -20.28 -40.54
C HIS A 65 -26.23 -19.66 -39.14
N ARG A 66 -25.45 -20.09 -38.14
CA ARG A 66 -25.42 -19.44 -36.83
C ARG A 66 -24.64 -18.13 -36.90
N ALA A 67 -25.04 -17.15 -36.09
CA ALA A 67 -24.38 -15.83 -36.04
C ALA A 67 -23.01 -15.85 -35.32
N ASN A 68 -22.81 -16.85 -34.47
CA ASN A 68 -21.64 -17.02 -33.62
C ASN A 68 -21.01 -18.38 -33.94
N MET A 69 -19.71 -18.43 -34.23
CA MET A 69 -18.94 -19.65 -34.48
C MET A 69 -18.05 -19.91 -33.27
N ASN A 70 -18.05 -21.15 -32.75
CA ASN A 70 -17.15 -21.57 -31.67
C ASN A 70 -15.82 -22.08 -32.23
N PHE A 71 -14.87 -22.44 -31.35
CA PHE A 71 -13.53 -22.86 -31.78
C PHE A 71 -13.55 -24.18 -32.57
N ASP A 72 -14.37 -25.16 -32.16
CA ASP A 72 -14.43 -26.45 -32.87
C ASP A 72 -14.93 -26.28 -34.30
N THR A 73 -16.01 -25.51 -34.49
CA THR A 73 -16.52 -25.18 -35.83
C THR A 73 -15.54 -24.32 -36.63
N PHE A 74 -14.73 -23.49 -35.97
CA PHE A 74 -13.62 -22.80 -36.63
C PHE A 74 -12.57 -23.79 -37.18
N LEU A 75 -12.22 -24.83 -36.43
CA LEU A 75 -11.32 -25.88 -36.93
C LEU A 75 -11.93 -26.65 -38.11
N GLU A 76 -13.25 -26.87 -38.09
CA GLU A 76 -14.00 -27.50 -39.20
C GLU A 76 -13.97 -26.66 -40.49
N THR A 77 -13.72 -25.34 -40.43
CA THR A 77 -13.60 -24.51 -41.64
C THR A 77 -12.25 -24.66 -42.35
N LEU A 78 -11.20 -25.06 -41.63
CA LEU A 78 -9.84 -25.11 -42.18
C LEU A 78 -9.71 -26.05 -43.39
N PRO A 79 -10.29 -27.28 -43.40
CA PRO A 79 -10.30 -28.15 -44.58
C PRO A 79 -10.93 -27.50 -45.83
N ARG A 80 -11.98 -26.70 -45.66
CA ARG A 80 -12.61 -25.96 -46.76
C ARG A 80 -11.72 -24.85 -47.29
N ILE A 81 -11.09 -24.11 -46.39
CA ILE A 81 -10.16 -23.03 -46.74
C ILE A 81 -8.98 -23.60 -47.54
N ILE A 82 -8.36 -24.70 -47.11
CA ILE A 82 -7.23 -25.29 -47.86
C ILE A 82 -7.65 -25.88 -49.20
N ALA A 83 -8.85 -26.45 -49.31
CA ALA A 83 -9.36 -26.99 -50.57
C ALA A 83 -9.59 -25.89 -51.62
N GLU A 84 -10.08 -24.72 -51.18
CA GLU A 84 -10.28 -23.56 -52.06
C GLU A 84 -8.97 -22.81 -52.33
N LYS A 85 -8.11 -22.63 -51.32
CA LYS A 85 -6.86 -21.84 -51.45
C LYS A 85 -5.73 -22.60 -52.16
N PHE A 86 -5.63 -23.91 -51.96
CA PHE A 86 -4.56 -24.75 -52.51
C PHE A 86 -5.12 -26.00 -53.23
N PRO A 87 -5.97 -25.86 -54.25
CA PRO A 87 -6.76 -26.97 -54.80
C PRO A 87 -5.91 -28.11 -55.39
N THR A 88 -4.74 -27.80 -55.97
CA THR A 88 -3.82 -28.80 -56.53
C THR A 88 -3.07 -29.56 -55.44
N ILE A 89 -2.57 -28.85 -54.43
CA ILE A 89 -1.83 -29.44 -53.30
C ILE A 89 -2.79 -30.27 -52.46
N TYR A 90 -3.98 -29.76 -52.15
CA TYR A 90 -4.99 -30.45 -51.34
C TYR A 90 -5.41 -31.80 -51.95
N LYS A 91 -5.58 -31.88 -53.28
CA LYS A 91 -5.92 -33.14 -53.97
C LYS A 91 -4.82 -34.19 -53.86
N ASN A 92 -3.56 -33.77 -53.84
CA ASN A 92 -2.40 -34.66 -53.80
C ASN A 92 -1.99 -35.02 -52.37
N SER A 93 -2.03 -34.04 -51.46
CA SER A 93 -1.59 -34.14 -50.07
C SER A 93 -2.29 -33.08 -49.19
N PRO A 94 -3.43 -33.41 -48.56
CA PRO A 94 -4.13 -32.49 -47.65
C PRO A 94 -3.27 -32.00 -46.48
N GLY A 95 -2.38 -32.86 -45.96
CA GLY A 95 -1.47 -32.51 -44.88
C GLY A 95 -0.44 -31.45 -45.29
N GLU A 96 0.09 -31.53 -46.51
CA GLU A 96 0.99 -30.50 -47.06
C GLU A 96 0.26 -29.17 -47.27
N ALA A 97 -0.98 -29.21 -47.74
CA ALA A 97 -1.80 -28.01 -47.89
C ALA A 97 -2.10 -27.33 -46.54
N LEU A 98 -2.39 -28.12 -45.49
CA LEU A 98 -2.57 -27.61 -44.14
C LEU A 98 -1.29 -27.02 -43.57
N ALA A 99 -0.15 -27.70 -43.70
CA ALA A 99 1.15 -27.19 -43.26
C ALA A 99 1.47 -25.85 -43.94
N LYS A 100 1.19 -25.74 -45.24
CA LYS A 100 1.37 -24.50 -46.01
C LYS A 100 0.43 -23.38 -45.54
N LEU A 101 -0.82 -23.70 -45.19
CA LEU A 101 -1.75 -22.72 -44.61
C LEU A 101 -1.22 -22.20 -43.26
N LEU A 102 -0.78 -23.10 -42.39
CA LEU A 102 -0.24 -22.75 -41.08
C LEU A 102 1.02 -21.89 -41.21
N GLN A 103 2.02 -22.34 -41.98
CA GLN A 103 3.32 -21.66 -42.10
C GLN A 103 3.22 -20.30 -42.79
N ASN A 104 2.39 -20.16 -43.82
CA ASN A 104 2.37 -18.93 -44.62
C ASN A 104 1.35 -17.90 -44.14
N HIS A 105 0.36 -18.29 -43.32
CA HIS A 105 -0.75 -17.42 -42.95
C HIS A 105 -0.96 -17.31 -41.45
N PHE A 106 -1.21 -18.42 -40.77
CA PHE A 106 -1.51 -18.38 -39.33
C PHE A 106 -0.26 -18.14 -38.47
N TRP A 107 0.87 -18.74 -38.82
CA TRP A 107 2.11 -18.58 -38.07
C TRP A 107 2.63 -17.13 -38.10
N PRO A 108 2.68 -16.42 -39.25
CA PRO A 108 3.06 -15.01 -39.27
C PRO A 108 2.07 -14.12 -38.52
N LEU A 109 0.77 -14.42 -38.56
CA LEU A 109 -0.22 -13.70 -37.76
C LEU A 109 0.01 -13.93 -36.26
N TYR A 110 0.25 -15.17 -35.86
CA TYR A 110 0.57 -15.52 -34.48
C TYR A 110 1.85 -14.83 -33.98
N GLN A 111 2.88 -14.78 -34.82
CA GLN A 111 4.13 -14.06 -34.51
C GLN A 111 3.87 -12.56 -34.31
N ARG A 112 3.14 -11.91 -35.23
CA ARG A 112 2.77 -10.49 -35.06
C ARG A 112 1.97 -10.25 -33.79
N MET A 113 1.01 -11.13 -33.49
CA MET A 113 0.22 -11.05 -32.27
C MET A 113 1.08 -11.18 -31.00
N ASN A 114 2.11 -12.03 -31.02
CA ASN A 114 3.04 -12.17 -29.90
C ASN A 114 4.05 -11.01 -29.83
N GLU A 115 4.38 -10.37 -30.95
CA GLU A 115 5.24 -9.17 -30.97
C GLU A 115 4.50 -7.93 -30.44
N ASP A 116 3.24 -7.77 -30.84
CA ASP A 116 2.39 -6.65 -30.41
C ASP A 116 1.90 -6.83 -28.96
N ASN A 117 1.60 -8.06 -28.57
CA ASN A 117 1.34 -8.38 -27.18
C ASN A 117 2.66 -8.67 -26.48
N ARG A 118 3.24 -7.68 -25.80
CA ARG A 118 4.20 -7.88 -24.70
C ARG A 118 3.60 -8.68 -23.52
N ASN A 119 2.64 -9.57 -23.77
CA ASN A 119 2.05 -10.50 -22.82
C ASN A 119 2.95 -11.73 -22.69
N GLU A 120 4.27 -11.54 -22.62
CA GLU A 120 5.02 -12.48 -21.80
C GLU A 120 4.40 -12.36 -20.41
N LEU A 121 3.99 -13.50 -19.85
CA LEU A 121 3.45 -13.50 -18.50
C LEU A 121 4.55 -12.90 -17.62
N PRO A 122 4.24 -11.84 -16.84
CA PRO A 122 5.25 -11.19 -16.04
C PRO A 122 5.89 -12.20 -15.10
N GLU A 123 7.22 -12.14 -15.02
CA GLU A 123 7.95 -12.84 -13.96
C GLU A 123 7.53 -12.23 -12.63
N VAL A 124 7.27 -13.08 -11.64
CA VAL A 124 6.88 -12.62 -10.31
C VAL A 124 8.15 -12.38 -9.50
N ASP A 125 8.27 -11.22 -8.88
CA ASP A 125 9.41 -10.92 -8.01
C ASP A 125 9.40 -11.76 -6.72
N ASP A 126 10.59 -11.95 -6.13
CA ASP A 126 10.76 -12.76 -4.92
C ASP A 126 9.99 -12.16 -3.71
N GLU A 127 9.81 -10.85 -3.68
CA GLU A 127 9.06 -10.14 -2.64
C GLU A 127 7.56 -10.46 -2.70
N CYS A 128 6.94 -10.46 -3.89
CA CYS A 128 5.56 -10.89 -4.10
C CYS A 128 5.38 -12.36 -3.74
N ILE A 129 6.35 -13.23 -4.09
CA ILE A 129 6.32 -14.64 -3.70
C ILE A 129 6.30 -14.76 -2.17
N ASN A 130 7.13 -14.00 -1.46
CA ASN A 130 7.16 -13.99 0.01
C ASN A 130 5.83 -13.50 0.62
N ILE A 131 5.25 -12.42 0.07
CA ILE A 131 3.92 -11.93 0.47
C ILE A 131 2.88 -13.04 0.31
N ILE A 132 2.82 -13.65 -0.87
CA ILE A 132 1.83 -14.66 -1.22
C ILE A 132 2.00 -15.92 -0.36
N HIS A 133 3.22 -16.36 -0.10
CA HIS A 133 3.50 -17.49 0.77
C HIS A 133 3.05 -17.22 2.21
N SER A 134 3.29 -16.01 2.73
CA SER A 134 2.81 -15.63 4.06
C SER A 134 1.28 -15.56 4.14
N ALA A 135 0.60 -15.18 3.07
CA ALA A 135 -0.86 -15.09 2.97
C ALA A 135 -1.55 -16.37 2.44
N PHE A 136 -0.78 -17.43 2.16
CA PHE A 136 -1.24 -18.59 1.38
C PHE A 136 -2.47 -19.29 1.95
N ASN A 137 -2.51 -19.48 3.27
CA ASN A 137 -3.66 -20.13 3.93
C ASN A 137 -4.95 -19.31 3.77
N GLY A 138 -4.84 -17.99 3.78
CA GLY A 138 -5.92 -17.06 3.45
C GLY A 138 -6.45 -17.29 2.06
N PHE A 139 -5.56 -17.26 1.06
CA PHE A 139 -5.92 -17.50 -0.34
C PHE A 139 -6.55 -18.86 -0.57
N ARG A 140 -5.99 -19.92 0.02
CA ARG A 140 -6.53 -21.27 -0.10
C ARG A 140 -7.96 -21.36 0.45
N THR A 141 -8.20 -20.74 1.61
CA THR A 141 -9.51 -20.73 2.26
C THR A 141 -10.52 -19.90 1.48
N LEU A 142 -10.09 -18.72 1.00
CA LEU A 142 -10.87 -17.84 0.13
C LEU A 142 -11.29 -18.59 -1.15
N TYR A 143 -10.32 -19.21 -1.83
CA TYR A 143 -10.52 -19.99 -3.05
C TYR A 143 -11.48 -21.16 -2.83
N GLY A 144 -11.28 -21.97 -1.79
CA GLY A 144 -12.15 -23.11 -1.50
C GLY A 144 -13.60 -22.71 -1.18
N SER A 145 -13.79 -21.51 -0.62
CA SER A 145 -15.12 -20.96 -0.31
C SER A 145 -15.80 -20.39 -1.55
N LEU A 146 -15.05 -19.68 -2.41
CA LEU A 146 -15.58 -19.08 -3.63
C LEU A 146 -15.81 -20.12 -4.73
N PHE A 147 -14.92 -21.10 -4.88
CA PHE A 147 -14.89 -22.03 -6.03
C PHE A 147 -14.98 -23.51 -5.61
N PRO A 148 -15.95 -23.94 -4.78
CA PRO A 148 -16.01 -25.31 -4.27
C PRO A 148 -16.19 -26.39 -5.36
N TRP A 149 -16.73 -26.03 -6.53
CA TRP A 149 -16.86 -26.96 -7.66
C TRP A 149 -15.55 -27.23 -8.39
N GLU A 150 -14.56 -26.33 -8.32
CA GLU A 150 -13.23 -26.59 -8.89
C GLU A 150 -12.56 -27.78 -8.20
N LEU A 151 -12.85 -27.98 -6.90
CA LEU A 151 -12.32 -29.08 -6.08
C LEU A 151 -12.96 -30.44 -6.40
N ARG A 152 -14.03 -30.47 -7.21
CA ARG A 152 -14.85 -31.66 -7.47
C ARG A 152 -14.53 -32.32 -8.80
N LYS A 153 -13.77 -33.42 -8.78
CA LYS A 153 -13.36 -34.18 -9.98
C LYS A 153 -14.50 -34.90 -10.73
N ASP A 154 -15.70 -34.93 -10.16
CA ASP A 154 -16.86 -35.62 -10.73
C ASP A 154 -17.73 -34.74 -11.66
N LEU A 155 -17.41 -33.46 -11.78
CA LEU A 155 -18.16 -32.52 -12.60
C LEU A 155 -17.61 -32.41 -14.03
N GLU A 156 -18.50 -32.14 -14.98
CA GLU A 156 -18.10 -31.88 -16.37
C GLU A 156 -17.31 -30.58 -16.49
N THR A 157 -16.21 -30.61 -17.24
CA THR A 157 -15.28 -29.47 -17.43
C THR A 157 -15.99 -28.20 -17.91
N ASP A 158 -16.90 -28.30 -18.87
CA ASP A 158 -17.64 -27.13 -19.37
C ASP A 158 -18.52 -26.49 -18.29
N MET A 159 -19.12 -27.31 -17.42
CA MET A 159 -19.92 -26.83 -16.31
C MET A 159 -19.07 -26.12 -15.26
N VAL A 160 -17.89 -26.67 -14.94
CA VAL A 160 -16.90 -26.06 -14.05
C VAL A 160 -16.44 -24.71 -14.63
N MET A 161 -16.06 -24.65 -15.90
CA MET A 161 -15.59 -23.43 -16.59
C MET A 161 -16.61 -22.30 -16.47
N ASN A 162 -17.87 -22.59 -16.84
CA ASN A 162 -18.93 -21.59 -16.84
C ASN A 162 -19.25 -21.07 -15.42
N ARG A 163 -19.22 -21.95 -14.42
CA ARG A 163 -19.42 -21.57 -13.02
C ARG A 163 -18.27 -20.74 -12.50
N SER A 164 -17.02 -21.17 -12.73
CA SER A 164 -15.83 -20.44 -12.31
C SER A 164 -15.75 -19.06 -12.94
N GLN A 165 -16.03 -18.93 -14.24
CA GLN A 165 -16.06 -17.63 -14.90
C GLN A 165 -17.11 -16.70 -14.30
N ARG A 166 -18.33 -17.19 -14.07
CA ARG A 166 -19.42 -16.38 -13.50
C ARG A 166 -19.09 -15.93 -12.08
N THR A 167 -18.55 -16.83 -11.26
CA THR A 167 -18.17 -16.52 -9.89
C THR A 167 -16.97 -15.58 -9.84
N PHE A 168 -15.99 -15.75 -10.72
CA PHE A 168 -14.88 -14.81 -10.83
C PHE A 168 -15.33 -13.39 -11.18
N HIS A 169 -16.31 -13.25 -12.08
CA HIS A 169 -16.91 -11.94 -12.39
C HIS A 169 -17.64 -11.32 -11.19
N ASN A 170 -18.30 -12.14 -10.36
CA ASN A 170 -18.91 -11.66 -9.13
C ASN A 170 -17.85 -11.27 -8.10
N PHE A 171 -16.81 -12.10 -7.94
CA PHE A 171 -15.67 -11.86 -7.07
C PHE A 171 -15.05 -10.49 -7.35
N VAL A 172 -14.63 -10.21 -8.59
CA VAL A 172 -14.00 -8.90 -8.90
C VAL A 172 -14.93 -7.71 -8.63
N LYS A 173 -16.26 -7.90 -8.65
CA LYS A 173 -17.23 -6.85 -8.37
C LYS A 173 -17.43 -6.64 -6.88
N GLU A 174 -17.63 -7.73 -6.14
CA GLU A 174 -17.88 -7.71 -4.69
C GLU A 174 -16.64 -7.33 -3.89
N PHE A 175 -15.46 -7.58 -4.47
CA PHE A 175 -14.16 -7.24 -3.89
C PHE A 175 -13.61 -5.88 -4.36
N ASP A 176 -14.46 -5.03 -4.94
CA ASP A 176 -14.12 -3.66 -5.36
C ASP A 176 -12.90 -3.56 -6.30
N ILE A 177 -12.71 -4.57 -7.15
CA ILE A 177 -11.72 -4.55 -8.25
C ILE A 177 -12.35 -3.92 -9.50
N CYS A 178 -13.58 -4.29 -9.84
CA CYS A 178 -14.27 -3.80 -11.03
C CYS A 178 -15.58 -3.09 -10.64
N PRO A 179 -15.82 -1.85 -11.09
CA PRO A 179 -15.08 -1.12 -12.13
C PRO A 179 -13.93 -0.24 -11.61
N THR A 180 -13.68 -0.23 -10.30
CA THR A 180 -12.88 0.80 -9.64
C THR A 180 -11.39 0.75 -9.99
N LEU A 181 -10.80 -0.44 -9.99
CA LEU A 181 -9.38 -0.66 -10.28
C LEU A 181 -9.16 -1.11 -11.73
N LEU A 182 -10.02 -2.00 -12.23
CA LEU A 182 -9.98 -2.49 -13.61
C LEU A 182 -11.33 -2.37 -14.28
N THR A 183 -11.29 -2.05 -15.58
CA THR A 183 -12.48 -2.13 -16.43
C THR A 183 -12.91 -3.59 -16.63
N LYS A 184 -14.18 -3.80 -16.92
CA LYS A 184 -14.73 -5.13 -17.25
C LYS A 184 -13.98 -5.82 -18.40
N ASN A 185 -13.50 -5.05 -19.38
CA ASN A 185 -12.77 -5.60 -20.53
C ASN A 185 -11.39 -6.11 -20.11
N GLN A 186 -10.66 -5.37 -19.26
CA GLN A 186 -9.36 -5.80 -18.73
C GLN A 186 -9.49 -7.07 -17.89
N VAL A 187 -10.48 -7.14 -16.99
CA VAL A 187 -10.73 -8.36 -16.18
C VAL A 187 -10.97 -9.57 -17.07
N LEU A 188 -11.78 -9.41 -18.11
CA LEU A 188 -12.09 -10.50 -19.02
C LEU A 188 -10.90 -10.90 -19.90
N GLN A 189 -10.06 -9.93 -20.27
CA GLN A 189 -8.79 -10.20 -20.95
C GLN A 189 -7.88 -11.05 -20.07
N ILE A 190 -7.69 -10.67 -18.79
CA ILE A 190 -6.92 -11.47 -17.81
C ILE A 190 -7.49 -12.89 -17.70
N TRP A 191 -8.82 -13.05 -17.61
CA TRP A 191 -9.45 -14.37 -17.60
C TRP A 191 -9.11 -15.19 -18.85
N ASN A 192 -9.24 -14.59 -20.03
CA ASN A 192 -9.00 -15.28 -21.29
C ASN A 192 -7.52 -15.69 -21.44
N ASP A 193 -6.62 -14.78 -21.08
CA ASP A 193 -5.18 -15.00 -21.13
C ASP A 193 -4.79 -16.14 -20.18
N ILE A 194 -5.25 -16.12 -18.92
CA ILE A 194 -4.82 -17.13 -17.94
C ILE A 194 -5.55 -18.47 -18.08
N ILE A 195 -6.85 -18.46 -18.39
CA ILE A 195 -7.67 -19.68 -18.33
C ILE A 195 -7.87 -20.33 -19.70
N LEU A 196 -8.07 -19.54 -20.74
CA LEU A 196 -8.47 -20.06 -22.05
C LEU A 196 -7.27 -20.31 -22.95
N VAL A 197 -6.27 -19.43 -22.88
CA VAL A 197 -5.01 -19.54 -23.62
C VAL A 197 -4.05 -20.54 -22.97
N HIS A 198 -3.99 -20.59 -21.64
CA HIS A 198 -3.15 -21.50 -20.88
C HIS A 198 -3.98 -22.60 -20.20
N SER A 199 -4.38 -23.62 -20.96
CA SER A 199 -5.09 -24.78 -20.40
C SER A 199 -4.24 -25.58 -19.42
N ASP A 200 -2.93 -25.64 -19.68
CA ASP A 200 -1.97 -26.38 -18.85
C ASP A 200 -1.51 -25.56 -17.63
N GLN A 201 -0.53 -26.07 -16.89
CA GLN A 201 0.12 -25.35 -15.80
C GLN A 201 0.89 -24.14 -16.33
N ILE A 202 0.79 -23.03 -15.60
CA ILE A 202 1.52 -21.79 -15.87
C ILE A 202 2.68 -21.73 -14.87
N LEU A 203 3.92 -21.80 -15.35
CA LEU A 203 5.09 -21.92 -14.47
C LEU A 203 5.18 -20.77 -13.44
N PRO A 204 5.08 -19.48 -13.82
CA PRO A 204 5.05 -18.38 -12.85
C PRO A 204 3.91 -18.48 -11.82
N ALA A 205 2.77 -19.06 -12.19
CA ALA A 205 1.66 -19.23 -11.27
C ALA A 205 1.92 -20.36 -10.27
N VAL A 206 2.59 -21.44 -10.68
CA VAL A 206 2.93 -22.57 -9.80
C VAL A 206 4.01 -22.17 -8.79
N GLU A 207 4.92 -21.29 -9.17
CA GLU A 207 5.97 -20.73 -8.29
C GLU A 207 5.40 -19.90 -7.12
N LEU A 208 4.17 -19.40 -7.24
CA LEU A 208 3.45 -18.72 -6.16
C LEU A 208 2.91 -19.66 -5.07
N LEU A 209 3.02 -20.97 -5.27
CA LEU A 209 2.62 -21.95 -4.26
C LEU A 209 3.82 -22.31 -3.37
N PRO A 210 3.65 -22.35 -2.03
CA PRO A 210 4.72 -22.80 -1.14
C PRO A 210 5.20 -24.23 -1.42
N ASP A 211 4.29 -25.06 -1.92
CA ASP A 211 4.57 -26.42 -2.41
C ASP A 211 3.64 -26.68 -3.62
N PRO A 212 4.19 -27.05 -4.80
CA PRO A 212 3.39 -27.43 -5.97
C PRO A 212 2.35 -28.52 -5.72
N ASN A 213 2.52 -29.37 -4.70
CA ASN A 213 1.54 -30.40 -4.32
C ASN A 213 0.27 -29.82 -3.68
N LEU A 214 0.28 -28.53 -3.31
CA LEU A 214 -0.87 -27.82 -2.79
C LEU A 214 -1.78 -27.27 -3.89
N GLU A 215 -1.45 -27.52 -5.16
CA GLU A 215 -2.30 -27.18 -6.30
C GLU A 215 -3.69 -27.82 -6.17
N GLN A 216 -4.73 -27.02 -6.42
CA GLN A 216 -6.12 -27.44 -6.35
C GLN A 216 -6.92 -26.84 -7.50
N GLY A 217 -8.04 -27.47 -7.85
CA GLY A 217 -8.91 -27.01 -8.95
C GLY A 217 -8.69 -27.78 -10.25
N GLN A 218 -9.62 -27.61 -11.19
CA GLN A 218 -9.58 -28.26 -12.50
C GLN A 218 -9.25 -27.28 -13.62
N ILE A 219 -9.82 -26.08 -13.57
CA ILE A 219 -9.75 -25.09 -14.65
C ILE A 219 -9.10 -23.80 -14.15
N LEU A 220 -9.80 -23.10 -13.25
CA LEU A 220 -9.22 -22.01 -12.47
C LEU A 220 -8.53 -22.65 -11.28
N THR A 221 -7.30 -23.14 -11.46
CA THR A 221 -6.53 -23.73 -10.37
C THR A 221 -6.16 -22.68 -9.31
N LEU A 222 -5.77 -23.11 -8.11
CA LEU A 222 -5.39 -22.22 -7.01
C LEU A 222 -4.23 -21.31 -7.42
N SER A 223 -3.20 -21.86 -8.06
CA SER A 223 -2.08 -21.08 -8.64
C SER A 223 -2.57 -20.02 -9.61
N LYS A 224 -3.43 -20.38 -10.56
CA LYS A 224 -4.00 -19.45 -11.54
C LYS A 224 -4.84 -18.35 -10.88
N PHE A 225 -5.60 -18.69 -9.84
CA PHE A 225 -6.35 -17.70 -9.08
C PHE A 225 -5.42 -16.68 -8.39
N ILE A 226 -4.40 -17.15 -7.67
CA ILE A 226 -3.43 -16.27 -7.00
C ILE A 226 -2.67 -15.42 -8.03
N PHE A 227 -2.24 -16.02 -9.14
CA PHE A 227 -1.56 -15.31 -10.21
C PHE A 227 -2.46 -14.24 -10.86
N ILE A 228 -3.76 -14.49 -10.99
CA ILE A 228 -4.72 -13.46 -11.44
C ILE A 228 -4.79 -12.31 -10.43
N ILE A 229 -4.76 -12.57 -9.12
CA ILE A 229 -4.72 -11.49 -8.10
C ILE A 229 -3.45 -10.64 -8.28
N TYR A 230 -2.29 -11.27 -8.48
CA TYR A 230 -1.05 -10.56 -8.78
C TYR A 230 -1.17 -9.70 -10.04
N LEU A 231 -1.70 -10.24 -11.15
CA LEU A 231 -1.91 -9.47 -12.38
C LEU A 231 -2.90 -8.32 -12.21
N ILE A 232 -3.88 -8.46 -11.32
CA ILE A 232 -4.81 -7.38 -10.97
C ILE A 232 -4.08 -6.27 -10.22
N ALA A 233 -3.14 -6.59 -9.33
CA ALA A 233 -2.35 -5.58 -8.62
C ALA A 233 -1.47 -4.81 -9.61
N GLU A 234 -0.72 -5.53 -10.45
CA GLU A 234 0.17 -4.95 -11.45
C GLU A 234 -0.58 -4.02 -12.40
N LYS A 235 -1.60 -4.55 -13.10
CA LYS A 235 -2.35 -3.78 -14.12
C LYS A 235 -3.32 -2.77 -13.53
N GLY A 236 -3.80 -3.02 -12.32
CA GLY A 236 -4.81 -2.19 -11.67
C GLY A 236 -4.28 -0.83 -11.27
N TYR A 237 -3.03 -0.79 -10.83
CA TYR A 237 -2.38 0.43 -10.35
C TYR A 237 -1.45 1.08 -11.40
N GLU A 238 -1.44 0.61 -12.66
CA GLU A 238 -0.69 1.25 -13.76
C GLU A 238 -1.12 2.71 -13.99
N GLN A 239 -2.39 3.04 -13.75
CA GLN A 239 -2.95 4.39 -13.97
C GLN A 239 -3.10 5.20 -12.68
N ASP A 240 -2.67 4.64 -11.54
CA ASP A 240 -2.78 5.32 -10.25
C ASP A 240 -1.57 6.23 -10.04
N ALA A 241 -1.79 7.55 -9.97
CA ALA A 241 -0.70 8.53 -9.87
C ALA A 241 0.21 8.35 -8.64
N ASN A 242 -0.28 7.71 -7.57
CA ASN A 242 0.52 7.46 -6.37
C ASN A 242 1.28 6.13 -6.42
N LEU A 243 0.73 5.14 -7.13
CA LEU A 243 1.25 3.77 -7.14
C LEU A 243 1.85 3.33 -8.46
N GLU A 244 1.75 4.12 -9.54
CA GLU A 244 2.28 3.79 -10.87
C GLU A 244 3.76 3.40 -10.79
N GLN A 245 4.55 4.18 -10.04
CA GLN A 245 5.99 3.99 -9.85
C GLN A 245 6.35 3.05 -8.69
N SER A 246 5.37 2.59 -7.90
CA SER A 246 5.62 1.65 -6.81
C SER A 246 6.01 0.27 -7.35
N PRO A 247 6.87 -0.47 -6.61
CA PRO A 247 7.22 -1.83 -6.98
C PRO A 247 5.99 -2.77 -6.95
N PRO A 248 6.01 -3.89 -7.69
CA PRO A 248 4.91 -4.86 -7.71
C PRO A 248 4.51 -5.37 -6.32
N SER A 249 5.48 -5.54 -5.42
CA SER A 249 5.26 -5.98 -4.04
C SER A 249 4.41 -5.00 -3.23
N GLU A 250 4.64 -3.69 -3.38
CA GLU A 250 3.81 -2.65 -2.74
C GLU A 250 2.41 -2.60 -3.35
N LYS A 251 2.29 -2.63 -4.68
CA LYS A 251 0.99 -2.72 -5.39
C LYS A 251 0.17 -3.91 -4.92
N LEU A 252 0.82 -5.07 -4.74
CA LEU A 252 0.20 -6.28 -4.25
C LEU A 252 -0.30 -6.10 -2.82
N LEU A 253 0.52 -5.57 -1.89
CA LEU A 253 0.08 -5.31 -0.51
C LEU A 253 -1.14 -4.40 -0.44
N VAL A 254 -1.15 -3.32 -1.23
CA VAL A 254 -2.30 -2.40 -1.31
C VAL A 254 -3.54 -3.12 -1.84
N LEU A 255 -3.40 -3.97 -2.85
CA LEU A 255 -4.51 -4.78 -3.33
C LEU A 255 -5.04 -5.71 -2.23
N LEU A 256 -4.17 -6.40 -1.49
CA LEU A 256 -4.60 -7.33 -0.44
C LEU A 256 -5.35 -6.62 0.70
N GLU A 257 -4.88 -5.44 1.13
CA GLU A 257 -5.61 -4.61 2.10
C GLU A 257 -6.98 -4.20 1.53
N ARG A 258 -7.03 -3.76 0.26
CA ARG A 258 -8.28 -3.42 -0.42
C ARG A 258 -9.25 -4.60 -0.49
N LEU A 259 -8.76 -5.79 -0.81
CA LEU A 259 -9.57 -7.00 -0.86
C LEU A 259 -10.15 -7.34 0.52
N GLU A 260 -9.37 -7.28 1.59
CA GLU A 260 -9.87 -7.54 2.96
C GLU A 260 -10.93 -6.53 3.42
N LEU A 261 -10.76 -5.26 3.03
CA LEU A 261 -11.70 -4.19 3.38
C LEU A 261 -12.98 -4.22 2.54
N SER A 262 -13.01 -5.01 1.46
CA SER A 262 -14.14 -5.08 0.57
C SER A 262 -15.36 -5.74 1.21
N LYS A 263 -16.56 -5.37 0.71
CA LYS A 263 -17.81 -5.97 1.15
C LYS A 263 -17.82 -7.49 0.98
N GLY A 264 -17.30 -8.00 -0.15
CA GLY A 264 -17.23 -9.43 -0.42
C GLY A 264 -16.43 -10.20 0.61
N PHE A 265 -15.30 -9.66 1.07
CA PHE A 265 -14.48 -10.29 2.10
C PHE A 265 -15.11 -10.20 3.50
N VAL A 266 -15.75 -9.08 3.84
CA VAL A 266 -16.49 -8.92 5.11
C VAL A 266 -17.63 -9.93 5.22
N GLU A 267 -18.40 -10.14 4.14
CA GLU A 267 -19.47 -11.14 4.11
C GLU A 267 -18.91 -12.57 4.24
N LEU A 268 -17.78 -12.85 3.58
CA LEU A 268 -17.14 -14.16 3.64
C LEU A 268 -16.54 -14.48 5.01
N SER A 269 -15.83 -13.52 5.62
CA SER A 269 -15.20 -13.67 6.95
C SER A 269 -16.23 -13.89 8.06
N GLY A 270 -17.47 -13.41 7.88
CA GLY A 270 -18.59 -13.79 8.75
C GLY A 270 -18.91 -15.29 8.75
N SER A 271 -18.63 -15.98 7.64
CA SER A 271 -18.84 -17.43 7.48
C SER A 271 -17.59 -18.27 7.80
N VAL A 272 -16.40 -17.68 7.69
CA VAL A 272 -15.12 -18.34 7.93
C VAL A 272 -14.31 -17.58 8.96
N ARG A 273 -14.19 -18.14 10.17
CA ARG A 273 -13.46 -17.49 11.27
C ARG A 273 -11.98 -17.32 10.94
N ASN A 274 -11.43 -16.15 11.25
CA ASN A 274 -10.00 -15.84 11.23
C ASN A 274 -9.34 -15.99 9.85
N ILE A 275 -10.08 -15.75 8.76
CA ILE A 275 -9.47 -15.65 7.44
C ILE A 275 -8.80 -14.28 7.28
N THR A 276 -7.52 -14.29 6.91
CA THR A 276 -6.76 -13.11 6.49
C THR A 276 -5.95 -13.49 5.26
N ILE A 277 -5.95 -12.61 4.27
CA ILE A 277 -5.09 -12.63 3.07
C ILE A 277 -4.00 -11.58 3.15
N LEU A 278 -3.92 -10.79 4.22
CA LEU A 278 -2.74 -9.99 4.51
C LEU A 278 -1.59 -10.89 4.99
N PRO A 279 -0.35 -10.60 4.55
CA PRO A 279 0.81 -11.30 5.09
C PRO A 279 1.07 -10.89 6.54
N SER A 280 1.97 -11.61 7.21
CA SER A 280 2.39 -11.27 8.57
C SER A 280 3.03 -9.87 8.63
N GLN A 281 2.96 -9.22 9.79
CA GLN A 281 3.55 -7.88 9.98
C GLN A 281 5.05 -7.86 9.66
N GLU A 282 5.76 -8.95 9.94
CA GLU A 282 7.19 -9.12 9.60
C GLU A 282 7.42 -9.01 8.09
N VAL A 283 6.60 -9.71 7.29
CA VAL A 283 6.70 -9.68 5.83
C VAL A 283 6.29 -8.32 5.25
N ILE A 284 5.24 -7.69 5.80
CA ILE A 284 4.86 -6.31 5.42
C ILE A 284 6.02 -5.35 5.67
N HIS A 285 6.65 -5.45 6.84
CA HIS A 285 7.77 -4.59 7.20
C HIS A 285 8.99 -4.84 6.30
N GLN A 286 9.31 -6.10 6.03
CA GLN A 286 10.42 -6.46 5.14
C GLN A 286 10.25 -5.88 3.74
N VAL A 287 9.05 -5.94 3.18
CA VAL A 287 8.75 -5.43 1.84
C VAL A 287 8.74 -3.91 1.79
N LEU A 288 8.12 -3.25 2.77
CA LEU A 288 8.01 -1.78 2.77
C LEU A 288 9.32 -1.10 3.19
N TYR A 289 10.21 -1.81 3.91
CA TYR A 289 11.44 -1.26 4.47
C TYR A 289 12.64 -2.21 4.25
N PRO A 290 13.02 -2.51 3.00
CA PRO A 290 14.06 -3.49 2.68
C PRO A 290 15.45 -3.10 3.22
N GLU A 291 15.68 -1.83 3.55
CA GLU A 291 16.97 -1.35 4.11
C GLU A 291 17.14 -1.63 5.63
N THR A 292 16.19 -2.30 6.28
CA THR A 292 16.14 -2.41 7.76
C THR A 292 16.46 -3.80 8.33
N GLU A 293 17.32 -4.60 7.68
CA GLU A 293 17.63 -6.03 7.96
C GLU A 293 18.00 -6.49 9.41
N ASP A 294 17.92 -5.64 10.46
CA ASP A 294 18.27 -5.97 11.86
C ASP A 294 17.04 -6.01 12.82
N ILE A 295 15.93 -6.69 12.50
CA ILE A 295 14.66 -6.58 13.29
C ILE A 295 14.01 -7.95 13.59
N ASP A 296 14.37 -8.56 14.72
CA ASP A 296 13.68 -9.67 15.42
C ASP A 296 12.68 -9.13 16.49
N GLU A 297 12.15 -7.93 16.27
CA GLU A 297 11.76 -7.01 17.36
C GLU A 297 10.25 -6.86 17.64
N PHE A 298 9.37 -7.61 16.98
CA PHE A 298 7.91 -7.35 17.07
C PHE A 298 7.05 -8.44 17.71
N SER A 299 7.60 -9.59 18.17
CA SER A 299 6.78 -10.74 18.57
C SER A 299 6.55 -10.97 20.07
N HIS A 300 7.04 -10.12 20.98
CA HIS A 300 7.06 -10.43 22.43
C HIS A 300 6.41 -9.38 23.36
N ILE A 301 5.35 -8.71 22.93
CA ILE A 301 4.56 -7.84 23.82
C ILE A 301 3.20 -8.48 24.08
N THR A 302 3.12 -9.37 25.08
CA THR A 302 1.92 -9.61 25.89
C THR A 302 2.27 -10.56 27.03
N GLU A 303 1.90 -10.15 28.25
CA GLU A 303 1.95 -10.86 29.54
C GLU A 303 3.16 -10.54 30.46
N GLU A 304 2.80 -10.25 31.73
CA GLU A 304 3.63 -10.07 32.95
C GLU A 304 4.24 -8.67 33.19
N GLU A 305 4.21 -8.03 34.37
CA GLU A 305 3.62 -8.32 35.69
C GLU A 305 3.76 -7.05 36.59
N GLU A 306 2.83 -6.94 37.53
CA GLU A 306 2.87 -6.43 38.91
C GLU A 306 3.96 -5.45 39.44
N GLU A 307 3.45 -4.30 39.88
CA GLU A 307 3.81 -3.42 41.01
C GLU A 307 5.01 -3.76 41.92
N LYS A 308 5.94 -2.80 42.05
CA LYS A 308 6.61 -2.42 43.31
C LYS A 308 7.21 -1.01 43.28
N SER A 309 7.34 -0.42 44.46
CA SER A 309 7.29 1.01 44.81
C SER A 309 8.60 1.82 44.75
N ALA A 310 8.49 3.04 44.20
CA ALA A 310 8.89 4.38 44.69
C ALA A 310 10.37 4.77 45.02
N ASP A 311 10.85 5.72 44.21
CA ASP A 311 11.55 6.98 44.55
C ASP A 311 13.08 7.04 44.72
N ALA A 312 13.82 6.02 44.28
CA ALA A 312 15.22 6.17 43.83
C ALA A 312 15.63 5.01 42.92
N GLU A 313 15.00 3.84 43.08
CA GLU A 313 15.04 2.73 42.13
C GLU A 313 14.35 3.04 40.79
N THR A 314 13.57 4.13 40.76
CA THR A 314 12.82 4.68 39.62
C THR A 314 13.65 4.72 38.34
N TYR A 315 14.92 5.15 38.39
CA TYR A 315 15.80 5.19 37.21
C TYR A 315 16.97 4.19 37.24
N GLY A 316 17.18 3.47 38.34
CA GLY A 316 18.24 2.46 38.46
C GLY A 316 19.67 3.02 38.30
N LEU A 317 19.85 4.32 38.53
CA LEU A 317 21.15 4.98 38.43
C LEU A 317 21.97 4.78 39.71
N ASP A 318 23.28 4.57 39.58
CA ASP A 318 24.21 4.33 40.70
C ASP A 318 24.93 5.64 41.11
N VAL A 319 24.18 6.75 41.08
CA VAL A 319 24.65 8.10 41.45
C VAL A 319 23.96 8.57 42.72
N ASN A 320 24.60 9.48 43.44
CA ASN A 320 24.04 10.01 44.68
C ASN A 320 22.77 10.86 44.41
N SER A 321 21.93 11.04 45.43
CA SER A 321 20.67 11.78 45.30
C SER A 321 20.83 13.26 44.93
N GLN A 322 21.96 13.89 45.26
CA GLN A 322 22.23 15.28 44.85
C GLN A 322 22.51 15.38 43.35
N THR A 323 23.15 14.35 42.77
CA THR A 323 23.38 14.23 41.33
C THR A 323 22.06 14.06 40.59
N VAL A 324 21.16 13.21 41.10
CA VAL A 324 19.81 13.04 40.53
C VAL A 324 19.04 14.37 40.54
N ALA A 325 19.06 15.11 41.66
CA ALA A 325 18.39 16.41 41.74
C ALA A 325 18.95 17.45 40.75
N LYS A 326 20.26 17.41 40.44
CA LYS A 326 20.84 18.24 39.37
C LYS A 326 20.50 17.72 37.98
N LEU A 327 20.38 16.40 37.82
CA LEU A 327 20.00 15.78 36.56
C LEU A 327 18.56 16.16 36.18
N GLU A 328 17.66 16.29 37.15
CA GLU A 328 16.26 16.74 36.96
C GLU A 328 16.17 18.04 36.16
N GLU A 329 17.15 18.94 36.27
CA GLU A 329 17.23 20.18 35.48
C GLU A 329 17.43 19.94 33.97
N TYR A 330 17.93 18.76 33.59
CA TYR A 330 18.24 18.36 32.21
C TYR A 330 17.30 17.28 31.65
N PHE A 331 16.37 16.74 32.43
CA PHE A 331 15.57 15.56 32.04
C PHE A 331 14.80 15.77 30.74
N ASP A 332 14.04 16.86 30.63
CA ASP A 332 13.24 17.17 29.43
C ASP A 332 14.12 17.25 28.17
N LYS A 333 15.31 17.84 28.31
CA LYS A 333 16.28 18.02 27.22
C LYS A 333 16.92 16.69 26.83
N LEU A 334 17.30 15.88 27.81
CA LEU A 334 17.84 14.53 27.59
C LEU A 334 16.80 13.63 26.93
N GLN A 335 15.54 13.71 27.35
CA GLN A 335 14.45 12.95 26.76
C GLN A 335 14.19 13.38 25.32
N HIS A 336 14.21 14.69 25.04
CA HIS A 336 14.09 15.20 23.69
C HIS A 336 15.23 14.69 22.78
N ILE A 337 16.49 14.77 23.23
CA ILE A 337 17.64 14.23 22.49
C ILE A 337 17.48 12.72 22.27
N PHE A 338 17.07 11.98 23.30
CA PHE A 338 16.81 10.54 23.21
C PHE A 338 15.76 10.23 22.13
N GLN A 339 14.59 10.86 22.19
CA GLN A 339 13.49 10.66 21.23
C GLN A 339 13.92 11.01 19.80
N ALA A 340 14.72 12.07 19.65
CA ALA A 340 15.20 12.51 18.35
C ALA A 340 16.20 11.52 17.73
N TYR A 341 17.04 10.87 18.54
CA TYR A 341 17.87 9.76 18.05
C TYR A 341 17.09 8.46 17.87
N CYS A 342 16.07 8.18 18.69
CA CYS A 342 15.16 7.06 18.46
C CYS A 342 14.49 7.17 17.10
N SER A 343 14.07 8.37 16.71
CA SER A 343 13.36 8.61 15.45
C SER A 343 14.28 8.69 14.23
N PHE A 344 15.61 8.68 14.44
CA PHE A 344 16.59 8.76 13.36
C PHE A 344 16.51 7.52 12.45
N GLY A 345 16.09 7.71 11.20
CA GLY A 345 15.85 6.60 10.24
C GLY A 345 14.56 5.80 10.48
N GLU A 346 13.87 6.01 11.60
CA GLU A 346 12.59 5.37 11.94
C GLU A 346 11.67 6.42 12.57
N PRO A 347 11.03 7.31 11.81
CA PRO A 347 10.32 8.47 12.36
C PRO A 347 9.20 8.12 13.35
N MET A 348 8.71 6.88 13.35
CA MET A 348 7.67 6.39 14.27
C MET A 348 8.22 5.94 15.62
N ASN A 349 9.52 5.67 15.72
CA ASN A 349 10.14 5.21 16.96
C ASN A 349 10.62 6.40 17.79
N THR A 350 9.90 6.75 18.84
CA THR A 350 10.32 7.81 19.77
C THR A 350 10.77 7.25 21.12
N SER A 351 10.54 5.97 21.39
CA SER A 351 10.66 5.40 22.73
C SER A 351 11.83 4.43 22.91
N LYS A 352 12.42 3.90 21.82
CA LYS A 352 13.45 2.85 21.88
C LYS A 352 14.66 3.18 21.02
N MET A 353 15.85 3.23 21.62
CA MET A 353 17.10 3.54 20.92
C MET A 353 17.89 2.26 20.61
N SER A 354 18.23 2.03 19.35
CA SER A 354 19.14 0.95 18.94
C SER A 354 20.61 1.27 19.25
N GLY A 355 21.47 0.25 19.20
CA GLY A 355 22.91 0.40 19.49
C GLY A 355 23.61 1.27 18.46
N SER A 356 23.22 1.16 17.19
CA SER A 356 23.72 2.02 16.12
C SER A 356 23.35 3.50 16.35
N LYS A 357 22.16 3.78 16.87
CA LYS A 357 21.70 5.14 17.24
C LYS A 357 22.47 5.68 18.45
N LEU A 358 22.73 4.85 19.47
CA LEU A 358 23.58 5.25 20.60
C LEU A 358 25.02 5.55 20.16
N VAL A 359 25.63 4.70 19.32
CA VAL A 359 26.96 4.92 18.76
C VAL A 359 27.02 6.22 17.95
N LYS A 360 25.98 6.49 17.16
CA LYS A 360 25.83 7.75 16.43
C LYS A 360 25.76 8.95 17.39
N LEU A 361 24.93 8.88 18.43
CA LEU A 361 24.86 9.93 19.46
C LEU A 361 26.22 10.18 20.10
N MET A 362 26.93 9.13 20.52
CA MET A 362 28.26 9.23 21.13
C MET A 362 29.32 9.82 20.19
N ARG A 363 29.17 9.59 18.88
CA ARG A 363 30.00 10.22 17.84
C ARG A 363 29.68 11.69 17.68
N ASP A 364 28.40 12.04 17.61
CA ASP A 364 27.93 13.40 17.37
C ASP A 364 28.28 14.34 18.55
N VAL A 365 28.24 13.84 19.80
CA VAL A 365 28.71 14.59 20.98
C VAL A 365 30.24 14.67 21.09
N GLY A 366 31.00 13.95 20.26
CA GLY A 366 32.47 13.93 20.27
C GLY A 366 33.11 13.06 21.35
N ILE A 367 32.36 12.18 22.03
CA ILE A 367 32.92 11.20 23.00
C ILE A 367 33.59 10.04 22.26
N LEU A 368 33.09 9.67 21.08
CA LEU A 368 33.61 8.54 20.31
C LEU A 368 34.88 8.89 19.55
N LYS A 369 35.92 8.07 19.73
CA LYS A 369 37.17 8.12 18.99
C LYS A 369 36.94 7.64 17.57
N ILE A 370 37.03 8.56 16.61
CA ILE A 370 36.89 8.27 15.19
C ILE A 370 38.16 7.60 14.69
N THR A 371 38.03 6.41 14.11
CA THR A 371 39.17 5.71 13.51
C THR A 371 39.47 6.25 12.11
N LYS A 372 40.70 6.04 11.61
CA LYS A 372 41.05 6.44 10.23
C LYS A 372 40.16 5.80 9.17
N ALA A 373 39.62 4.61 9.43
CA ALA A 373 38.69 3.94 8.53
C ALA A 373 37.33 4.65 8.48
N ASP A 374 36.83 5.10 9.63
CA ASP A 374 35.58 5.87 9.69
C ASP A 374 35.72 7.21 8.96
N ILE A 375 36.88 7.87 9.07
CA ILE A 375 37.19 9.10 8.33
C ILE A 375 37.18 8.85 6.81
N ALA A 376 37.67 7.70 6.35
CA ALA A 376 37.66 7.36 4.92
C ALA A 376 36.23 7.11 4.39
N ASN A 377 35.34 6.62 5.25
CA ASN A 377 33.93 6.35 4.89
C ASN A 377 33.03 7.58 5.02
N MET A 378 33.42 8.59 5.81
CA MET A 378 32.69 9.85 5.88
C MET A 378 32.97 10.68 4.61
N SER A 379 31.97 10.69 3.72
CA SER A 379 31.96 11.49 2.49
C SER A 379 32.39 12.95 2.75
N ILE A 380 33.16 13.50 1.81
CA ILE A 380 34.00 14.73 1.81
C ILE A 380 33.28 16.05 2.22
N ARG A 381 32.02 16.03 2.67
CA ARG A 381 31.15 17.23 2.73
C ARG A 381 31.30 18.15 3.95
N SER A 382 32.19 17.90 4.91
CA SER A 382 32.43 18.88 5.99
C SER A 382 33.89 18.91 6.45
N SER A 383 34.70 19.71 5.75
CA SER A 383 36.14 19.93 6.02
C SER A 383 36.45 20.71 7.31
N GLN A 384 35.59 20.68 8.32
CA GLN A 384 35.97 21.19 9.65
C GLN A 384 36.90 20.17 10.30
N SER A 385 38.05 20.62 10.79
CA SER A 385 39.09 19.76 11.36
C SER A 385 38.59 19.03 12.60
N ILE A 386 38.05 17.83 12.43
CA ILE A 386 37.62 16.99 13.55
C ILE A 386 38.89 16.55 14.29
N LYS A 387 39.09 17.07 15.51
CA LYS A 387 40.18 16.63 16.39
C LYS A 387 39.87 15.20 16.83
N SER A 388 40.77 14.27 16.57
CA SER A 388 40.58 12.82 16.79
C SER A 388 40.72 12.37 18.26
N ASP A 389 40.50 13.26 19.23
CA ASP A 389 40.74 13.01 20.65
C ASP A 389 39.50 12.45 21.38
N GLY A 390 38.72 11.59 20.70
CA GLY A 390 37.61 10.90 21.36
C GLY A 390 38.11 10.00 22.50
N LEU A 391 37.29 9.88 23.54
CA LEU A 391 37.61 9.21 24.80
C LEU A 391 37.35 7.70 24.75
N LEU A 392 36.33 7.26 24.00
CA LEU A 392 35.87 5.87 23.94
C LEU A 392 35.89 5.32 22.52
N THR A 393 36.07 4.01 22.35
CA THR A 393 35.97 3.35 21.03
C THR A 393 34.54 2.88 20.75
N LYS A 394 34.22 2.56 19.49
CA LYS A 394 32.93 1.92 19.13
C LYS A 394 32.68 0.66 19.95
N VAL A 395 33.70 -0.17 20.13
CA VAL A 395 33.63 -1.40 20.91
C VAL A 395 33.24 -1.11 22.36
N ASP A 396 33.73 -0.02 22.95
CA ASP A 396 33.33 0.37 24.31
C ASP A 396 31.84 0.65 24.41
N ILE A 397 31.29 1.39 23.43
CA ILE A 397 29.86 1.73 23.38
C ILE A 397 29.02 0.47 23.12
N ASP A 398 29.42 -0.41 22.21
CA ASP A 398 28.70 -1.66 21.94
C ASP A 398 28.66 -2.58 23.18
N ILE A 399 29.74 -2.61 23.97
CA ILE A 399 29.77 -3.34 25.25
C ILE A 399 28.84 -2.69 26.28
N ILE A 400 28.84 -1.35 26.39
CA ILE A 400 27.93 -0.63 27.29
C ILE A 400 26.48 -0.91 26.90
N PHE A 401 26.17 -0.76 25.61
CA PHE A 401 24.86 -1.04 25.04
C PHE A 401 24.42 -2.45 25.39
N THR A 402 25.21 -3.47 25.04
CA THR A 402 24.88 -4.89 25.30
C THR A 402 24.67 -5.19 26.78
N ARG A 403 25.35 -4.47 27.68
CA ARG A 403 25.21 -4.65 29.13
C ARG A 403 23.94 -4.02 29.67
N VAL A 404 23.53 -2.88 29.12
CA VAL A 404 22.41 -2.10 29.62
C VAL A 404 21.10 -2.45 28.91
N SER A 405 21.17 -2.82 27.63
CA SER A 405 20.04 -3.35 26.87
C SER A 405 19.70 -4.72 27.39
N ASP A 406 18.52 -4.88 27.99
CA ASP A 406 18.00 -6.21 28.25
C ASP A 406 17.47 -6.80 26.93
N LYS A 407 18.23 -7.72 26.36
CA LYS A 407 17.86 -8.41 25.12
C LYS A 407 16.53 -9.17 25.24
N ARG A 408 16.10 -9.52 26.45
CA ARG A 408 14.88 -10.29 26.68
C ARG A 408 13.64 -9.41 26.79
N ILE A 409 13.79 -8.20 27.33
CA ILE A 409 12.66 -7.32 27.65
C ILE A 409 12.40 -6.33 26.51
N ASN A 410 13.46 -5.72 25.98
CA ASN A 410 13.35 -4.61 25.02
C ASN A 410 13.94 -4.96 23.65
N ASN A 411 14.02 -6.25 23.30
CA ASN A 411 14.59 -6.74 22.02
C ASN A 411 15.97 -6.15 21.69
N GLY A 412 16.74 -5.86 22.74
CA GLY A 412 18.06 -5.28 22.59
C GLY A 412 18.05 -3.80 22.18
N ARG A 413 16.97 -3.04 22.36
CA ARG A 413 16.97 -1.56 22.35
C ARG A 413 16.95 -0.98 23.77
N LEU A 414 17.32 0.29 23.89
CA LEU A 414 17.28 1.04 25.15
C LEU A 414 15.99 1.86 25.22
N ASP A 415 15.21 1.70 26.27
CA ASP A 415 14.25 2.75 26.67
C ASP A 415 14.98 3.95 27.30
N PHE A 416 14.24 4.99 27.69
CA PHE A 416 14.84 6.20 28.24
C PHE A 416 15.61 5.95 29.56
N LYS A 417 15.11 5.06 30.42
CA LYS A 417 15.77 4.69 31.69
C LYS A 417 17.09 3.98 31.42
N GLN A 418 17.07 2.99 30.53
CA GLN A 418 18.26 2.29 30.06
C GLN A 418 19.24 3.23 29.34
N PHE A 419 18.75 4.22 28.60
CA PHE A 419 19.59 5.25 27.99
C PHE A 419 20.34 6.08 29.04
N LEU A 420 19.67 6.55 30.10
CA LEU A 420 20.35 7.25 31.20
C LEU A 420 21.42 6.37 31.86
N LYS A 421 21.12 5.08 32.05
CA LYS A 421 22.09 4.11 32.60
C LYS A 421 23.27 3.87 31.64
N ALA A 422 23.04 3.89 30.33
CA ALA A 422 24.10 3.81 29.34
C ALA A 422 25.01 5.06 29.40
N ILE A 423 24.44 6.27 29.59
CA ILE A 423 25.23 7.49 29.79
C ILE A 423 26.06 7.42 31.07
N GLU A 424 25.51 6.89 32.18
CA GLU A 424 26.25 6.66 33.43
C GLU A 424 27.49 5.77 33.20
N GLN A 425 27.32 4.66 32.46
CA GLN A 425 28.42 3.75 32.13
C GLN A 425 29.42 4.39 31.16
N VAL A 426 28.97 5.23 30.22
CA VAL A 426 29.83 6.03 29.34
C VAL A 426 30.69 6.97 30.18
N ALA A 427 30.09 7.68 31.13
CA ALA A 427 30.79 8.60 32.02
C ALA A 427 31.87 7.90 32.84
N HIS A 428 31.54 6.75 33.43
CA HIS A 428 32.49 5.96 34.20
C HIS A 428 33.72 5.53 33.39
N ARG A 429 33.51 5.13 32.13
CA ARG A 429 34.62 4.71 31.24
C ARG A 429 35.39 5.88 30.66
N ALA A 430 34.71 6.97 30.31
CA ALA A 430 35.32 8.14 29.67
C ALA A 430 36.19 8.95 30.65
N PHE A 431 35.80 8.98 31.94
CA PHE A 431 36.47 9.75 32.98
C PHE A 431 36.81 8.91 34.22
N PRO A 432 37.73 7.92 34.10
CA PRO A 432 38.00 6.95 35.18
C PRO A 432 38.66 7.57 36.42
N ASN A 433 39.21 8.78 36.31
CA ASN A 433 39.84 9.50 37.42
C ASN A 433 38.89 10.45 38.16
N GLU A 434 37.68 10.67 37.63
CA GLU A 434 36.65 11.49 38.26
C GLU A 434 35.70 10.60 39.07
N ASN A 435 35.11 11.15 40.13
CA ASN A 435 34.02 10.48 40.82
C ASN A 435 32.82 10.36 39.86
N LEU A 436 32.11 9.23 39.91
CA LEU A 436 31.01 8.90 38.99
C LEU A 436 29.95 10.01 38.90
N ASP A 437 29.60 10.63 40.03
CA ASP A 437 28.64 11.72 40.10
C ASP A 437 29.06 12.92 39.24
N ASN A 438 30.33 13.32 39.36
CA ASN A 438 30.90 14.43 38.60
C ASN A 438 31.09 14.05 37.14
N ALA A 439 31.59 12.85 36.86
CA ALA A 439 31.79 12.35 35.50
C ALA A 439 30.46 12.30 34.72
N PHE A 440 29.38 11.85 35.37
CA PHE A 440 28.06 11.74 34.76
C PHE A 440 27.49 13.11 34.41
N LEU A 441 27.51 14.06 35.36
CA LEU A 441 27.10 15.44 35.09
C LEU A 441 27.98 16.09 34.03
N HIS A 442 29.28 15.82 34.02
CA HIS A 442 30.23 16.33 33.03
C HIS A 442 29.87 15.83 31.61
N VAL A 443 29.58 14.53 31.45
CA VAL A 443 29.09 14.00 30.15
C VAL A 443 27.78 14.68 29.73
N VAL A 444 26.82 14.79 30.64
CA VAL A 444 25.52 15.39 30.33
C VAL A 444 25.69 16.86 29.92
N SER A 445 26.30 17.69 30.75
CA SER A 445 26.37 19.14 30.56
C SER A 445 27.34 19.58 29.46
N GLU A 446 28.51 18.95 29.35
CA GLU A 446 29.55 19.39 28.43
C GLU A 446 29.54 18.66 27.08
N TYR A 447 28.93 17.48 26.98
CA TYR A 447 28.91 16.72 25.73
C TYR A 447 27.49 16.62 25.17
N ILE A 448 26.54 16.07 25.94
CA ILE A 448 25.20 15.81 25.42
C ILE A 448 24.41 17.11 25.21
N MET A 449 24.44 18.04 26.16
CA MET A 449 23.70 19.31 26.04
C MET A 449 24.20 20.21 24.90
N LYS A 450 25.41 20.00 24.36
CA LYS A 450 25.85 20.72 23.15
C LYS A 450 24.99 20.37 21.94
N LEU A 451 24.48 19.14 21.88
CA LEU A 451 23.56 18.74 20.81
C LEU A 451 22.26 19.53 20.85
N GLU A 452 21.80 20.00 22.01
CA GLU A 452 20.58 20.82 22.08
C GLU A 452 20.75 22.13 21.30
N ASN A 453 21.93 22.74 21.37
CA ASN A 453 22.22 24.00 20.68
C ASN A 453 22.58 23.78 19.20
N ASP A 454 23.21 22.64 18.89
CA ASP A 454 23.62 22.27 17.52
C ASP A 454 22.53 21.51 16.75
N TRP A 455 21.38 21.24 17.38
CA TRP A 455 20.25 20.55 16.76
C TRP A 455 19.61 21.44 15.70
N ASN A 456 20.20 21.43 14.50
CA ASN A 456 19.53 21.95 13.32
C ASN A 456 18.30 21.06 13.05
N ASP A 457 17.10 21.65 13.03
CA ASP A 457 15.81 21.00 12.80
C ASP A 457 15.76 20.07 11.57
N GLU A 458 16.72 20.18 10.65
CA GLU A 458 16.86 19.31 9.48
C GLU A 458 17.15 17.84 9.81
N ARG A 459 17.66 17.51 11.01
CA ARG A 459 18.02 16.12 11.39
C ARG A 459 16.94 15.38 12.17
N GLY A 460 15.99 16.08 12.77
CA GLY A 460 14.77 15.46 13.26
C GLY A 460 13.98 15.06 12.03
N VAL A 461 13.78 13.76 11.80
CA VAL A 461 13.28 13.20 10.52
C VAL A 461 12.02 13.89 10.03
N ASN A 462 11.26 14.60 10.88
CA ASN A 462 10.04 15.28 10.49
C ASN A 462 9.65 16.53 11.29
N SER A 463 10.54 17.13 12.11
CA SER A 463 10.15 18.34 12.88
C SER A 463 10.03 19.55 11.98
N GLY A 464 10.96 19.78 11.04
CA GLY A 464 10.91 20.94 10.15
C GLY A 464 9.66 20.97 9.27
N TYR A 465 9.34 19.85 8.60
CA TYR A 465 8.16 19.77 7.73
C TYR A 465 6.85 19.92 8.52
N ILE A 466 6.67 19.15 9.61
CA ILE A 466 5.46 19.28 10.42
C ILE A 466 5.41 20.66 11.06
N ARG A 467 6.53 21.21 11.53
CA ARG A 467 6.58 22.57 12.07
C ARG A 467 6.15 23.59 11.03
N ASN A 468 6.61 23.48 9.79
CA ASN A 468 6.19 24.38 8.70
C ASN A 468 4.68 24.23 8.46
N LEU A 469 4.14 23.01 8.51
CA LEU A 469 2.69 22.79 8.43
C LEU A 469 1.97 23.40 9.65
N MET A 470 2.46 23.20 10.87
CA MET A 470 1.91 23.78 12.10
C MET A 470 2.04 25.31 12.13
N GLU A 471 3.06 25.87 11.47
CA GLU A 471 3.26 27.31 11.30
C GLU A 471 2.25 27.87 10.29
N MET A 472 1.97 27.13 9.20
CA MET A 472 0.86 27.44 8.30
C MET A 472 -0.49 27.43 9.03
N LEU A 473 -0.72 26.52 9.98
CA LEU A 473 -1.94 26.53 10.82
C LEU A 473 -2.07 27.79 11.70
N ARG A 474 -0.98 28.54 11.90
CA ARG A 474 -1.00 29.81 12.66
C ARG A 474 -1.31 31.02 11.80
N GLU A 475 -1.42 30.88 10.48
CA GLU A 475 -1.79 31.99 9.60
C GLU A 475 -3.23 32.46 9.92
N PRO A 476 -3.49 33.77 10.05
CA PRO A 476 -4.81 34.28 10.47
C PRO A 476 -5.97 33.80 9.60
N ASP A 477 -5.76 33.72 8.28
CA ASP A 477 -6.78 33.28 7.32
C ASP A 477 -7.03 31.77 7.42
N VAL A 478 -5.99 30.99 7.74
CA VAL A 478 -6.11 29.55 8.00
C VAL A 478 -6.87 29.33 9.30
N ILE A 479 -6.53 30.02 10.39
CA ILE A 479 -7.26 29.94 11.68
C ILE A 479 -8.74 30.28 11.48
N GLU A 480 -9.04 31.34 10.73
CA GLU A 480 -10.42 31.68 10.40
C GLU A 480 -11.12 30.54 9.65
N THR A 481 -10.46 29.96 8.65
CA THR A 481 -10.99 28.83 7.87
C THR A 481 -11.23 27.60 8.74
N LEU A 482 -10.29 27.23 9.62
CA LEU A 482 -10.42 26.10 10.54
C LEU A 482 -11.59 26.28 11.50
N ASN A 483 -11.86 27.51 11.96
CA ASN A 483 -13.03 27.81 12.78
C ASN A 483 -14.35 27.57 12.02
N LEU A 484 -14.38 27.78 10.70
CA LEU A 484 -15.55 27.46 9.87
C LEU A 484 -15.67 25.95 9.65
N VAL A 485 -14.54 25.27 9.38
CA VAL A 485 -14.48 23.81 9.24
C VAL A 485 -14.97 23.11 10.51
N HIS A 486 -14.51 23.55 11.68
CA HIS A 486 -14.92 23.03 12.99
C HIS A 486 -16.45 23.07 13.14
N LYS A 487 -17.07 24.24 12.89
CA LYS A 487 -18.53 24.41 12.95
C LYS A 487 -19.28 23.48 11.99
N SER A 488 -18.70 23.23 10.81
CA SER A 488 -19.28 22.33 9.80
C SER A 488 -19.15 20.85 10.18
N ILE A 489 -17.98 20.43 10.67
CA ILE A 489 -17.62 19.02 10.80
C ILE A 489 -17.91 18.44 12.18
N ILE A 490 -18.12 19.27 13.20
CA ILE A 490 -18.25 18.82 14.60
C ILE A 490 -19.35 17.76 14.81
N TYR A 491 -20.44 17.84 14.06
CA TYR A 491 -21.51 16.84 14.12
C TYR A 491 -21.01 15.45 13.70
N PHE A 492 -20.19 15.39 12.65
CA PHE A 492 -19.60 14.16 12.14
C PHE A 492 -18.47 13.68 13.04
N TYR A 493 -17.62 14.57 13.54
CA TYR A 493 -16.58 14.22 14.54
C TYR A 493 -17.18 13.46 15.73
N ARG A 494 -18.27 13.97 16.31
CA ARG A 494 -18.97 13.35 17.45
C ARG A 494 -19.50 11.95 17.20
N PHE A 495 -19.72 11.58 15.95
CA PHE A 495 -20.17 10.24 15.58
C PHE A 495 -19.02 9.21 15.64
N TYR A 496 -17.79 9.65 15.35
CA TYR A 496 -16.61 8.79 15.39
C TYR A 496 -15.84 8.87 16.72
N SER A 497 -16.07 9.90 17.54
CA SER A 497 -15.43 9.99 18.84
C SER A 497 -16.10 9.13 19.91
N ASN A 498 -15.35 8.83 20.97
CA ASN A 498 -15.85 8.08 22.12
C ASN A 498 -16.80 8.94 22.98
N SER A 499 -17.32 8.37 24.07
CA SER A 499 -18.24 9.07 24.98
C SER A 499 -17.62 10.29 25.69
N LEU A 500 -16.30 10.41 25.70
CA LEU A 500 -15.57 11.56 26.25
C LEU A 500 -15.36 12.66 25.20
N GLY A 501 -15.79 12.45 23.96
CA GLY A 501 -15.53 13.36 22.85
C GLY A 501 -14.10 13.31 22.33
N LEU A 502 -13.37 12.23 22.61
CA LEU A 502 -11.99 12.00 22.17
C LEU A 502 -11.97 10.94 21.06
N MET A 503 -11.06 11.08 20.11
CA MET A 503 -10.94 10.18 18.95
C MET A 503 -9.57 9.49 18.98
N ASN A 504 -9.57 8.15 19.00
CA ASN A 504 -8.36 7.35 18.82
C ASN A 504 -8.06 7.12 17.32
N PHE A 505 -6.90 6.55 16.99
CA PHE A 505 -6.48 6.41 15.60
C PHE A 505 -7.40 5.51 14.76
N GLU A 506 -7.96 4.44 15.35
CA GLU A 506 -8.89 3.54 14.65
C GLU A 506 -10.15 4.28 14.20
N ASN A 507 -10.72 5.10 15.08
CA ASN A 507 -11.89 5.91 14.77
C ASN A 507 -11.58 7.03 13.77
N PHE A 508 -10.39 7.63 13.87
CA PHE A 508 -9.91 8.60 12.89
C PHE A 508 -9.73 7.97 11.50
N LEU A 509 -9.17 6.76 11.43
CA LEU A 509 -9.04 6.02 10.17
C LEU A 509 -10.42 5.63 9.60
N ARG A 510 -11.37 5.25 10.46
CA ARG A 510 -12.75 5.00 10.04
C ARG A 510 -13.40 6.27 9.46
N PHE A 511 -13.19 7.42 10.08
CA PHE A 511 -13.65 8.71 9.57
C PHE A 511 -13.07 8.99 8.18
N THR A 512 -11.74 8.95 8.04
CA THR A 512 -11.06 9.26 6.78
C THR A 512 -11.46 8.31 5.65
N ARG A 513 -11.75 7.05 5.95
CA ARG A 513 -12.30 6.10 4.97
C ARG A 513 -13.71 6.46 4.52
N ASP A 514 -14.60 6.69 5.48
CA ASP A 514 -16.01 6.99 5.18
C ASP A 514 -16.16 8.29 4.38
N PHE A 515 -15.25 9.24 4.58
CA PHE A 515 -15.21 10.52 3.86
C PHE A 515 -14.34 10.51 2.59
N ALA A 516 -13.90 9.33 2.12
CA ALA A 516 -13.07 9.16 0.92
C ALA A 516 -11.79 10.03 0.94
N ILE A 517 -11.17 10.16 2.12
CA ILE A 517 -9.84 10.73 2.32
C ILE A 517 -8.80 9.61 2.19
N PHE A 518 -9.05 8.46 2.82
CA PHE A 518 -8.24 7.25 2.68
C PHE A 518 -9.04 6.16 1.94
N PRO A 519 -8.46 5.44 0.96
CA PRO A 519 -7.09 5.59 0.43
C PRO A 519 -6.95 6.66 -0.67
N ASP A 520 -8.04 7.29 -1.08
CA ASP A 520 -8.12 8.11 -2.30
C ASP A 520 -7.17 9.32 -2.34
N LEU A 521 -6.96 10.02 -1.22
CA LEU A 521 -6.20 11.28 -1.18
C LEU A 521 -4.85 11.14 -0.48
N ILE A 522 -4.76 10.28 0.52
CA ILE A 522 -3.57 10.17 1.38
C ILE A 522 -3.40 8.74 1.92
N ALA A 523 -2.15 8.29 1.98
CA ALA A 523 -1.80 6.97 2.52
C ALA A 523 -1.95 6.90 4.05
N LYS A 524 -2.26 5.69 4.56
CA LYS A 524 -2.44 5.40 5.99
C LYS A 524 -1.23 5.78 6.84
N SER A 525 -0.01 5.58 6.34
CA SER A 525 1.24 5.91 7.04
C SER A 525 1.37 7.40 7.35
N LYS A 526 0.93 8.27 6.43
CA LYS A 526 0.91 9.73 6.64
C LYS A 526 -0.20 10.14 7.62
N LEU A 527 -1.40 9.55 7.50
CA LEU A 527 -2.49 9.79 8.46
C LEU A 527 -2.10 9.40 9.89
N HIS A 528 -1.47 8.24 10.06
CA HIS A 528 -0.94 7.77 11.34
C HIS A 528 0.04 8.79 11.92
N ARG A 529 0.96 9.28 11.09
CA ARG A 529 1.93 10.29 11.50
C ARG A 529 1.29 11.60 11.96
N PHE A 530 0.33 12.14 11.21
CA PHE A 530 -0.40 13.35 11.59
C PHE A 530 -1.13 13.15 12.92
N PHE A 531 -1.85 12.02 13.05
CA PHE A 531 -2.59 11.69 14.25
C PHE A 531 -1.70 11.65 15.50
N HIS A 532 -0.64 10.84 15.50
CA HIS A 532 0.21 10.69 16.69
C HIS A 532 1.01 11.95 17.02
N THR A 533 1.35 12.77 16.01
CA THR A 533 1.97 14.07 16.27
C THR A 533 1.03 14.99 17.04
N LEU A 534 -0.24 15.05 16.62
CA LEU A 534 -1.26 15.87 17.27
C LEU A 534 -1.67 15.32 18.64
N ALA A 535 -1.81 13.99 18.77
CA ALA A 535 -2.06 13.33 20.06
C ALA A 535 -0.94 13.60 21.07
N GLY A 536 0.31 13.64 20.61
CA GLY A 536 1.46 14.04 21.43
C GLY A 536 1.35 15.48 21.94
N ILE A 537 0.85 16.41 21.13
CA ILE A 537 0.59 17.80 21.54
C ILE A 537 -0.53 17.86 22.57
N HIS A 538 -1.62 17.11 22.36
CA HIS A 538 -2.75 17.01 23.30
C HIS A 538 -2.28 16.61 24.71
N ALA A 539 -1.44 15.57 24.78
CA ALA A 539 -0.90 15.06 26.03
C ALA A 539 -0.08 16.12 26.81
N GLN A 540 0.47 17.11 26.11
CA GLN A 540 1.23 18.22 26.71
C GLN A 540 0.33 19.39 27.13
N THR A 541 -0.74 19.69 26.39
CA THR A 541 -1.61 20.85 26.64
C THR A 541 -2.68 20.63 27.69
N GLU A 542 -3.22 19.42 27.85
CA GLU A 542 -4.28 19.10 28.83
C GLU A 542 -3.78 18.97 30.28
N GLN A 543 -2.50 19.23 30.57
CA GLN A 543 -1.97 19.28 31.95
C GLN A 543 -1.72 20.69 32.52
N PRO A 544 -2.69 21.62 32.57
CA PRO A 544 -2.53 22.84 33.34
C PRO A 544 -3.14 22.70 34.76
N GLU A 545 -2.31 22.92 35.78
CA GLU A 545 -2.64 23.29 37.18
C GLU A 545 -2.53 22.30 38.36
N MET A 546 -1.83 21.15 38.25
CA MET A 546 -1.27 20.51 39.46
C MET A 546 0.24 20.72 39.55
N SER A 547 0.62 21.79 40.23
CA SER A 547 1.98 22.12 40.68
C SER A 547 2.45 21.23 41.85
N VAL A 548 2.25 19.91 41.71
CA VAL A 548 2.88 18.90 42.57
C VAL A 548 3.91 18.18 41.71
N SER A 549 5.15 18.12 42.19
CA SER A 549 6.36 17.65 41.52
C SER A 549 6.12 16.70 40.33
N ARG A 550 6.47 17.18 39.13
CA ARG A 550 6.32 16.47 37.83
C ARG A 550 7.04 15.11 37.77
N SER A 551 7.93 14.77 38.71
CA SER A 551 8.76 13.56 38.64
C SER A 551 8.02 12.26 38.97
N SER A 552 6.88 12.28 39.69
CA SER A 552 6.15 11.06 40.07
C SER A 552 4.92 10.73 39.21
N TYR A 553 4.51 11.63 38.30
CA TYR A 553 3.31 11.43 37.46
C TYR A 553 3.59 10.69 36.14
N TYR A 554 4.84 10.64 35.69
CA TYR A 554 5.21 9.97 34.44
C TYR A 554 5.23 8.43 34.53
N GLU A 555 5.36 7.84 35.71
CA GLU A 555 5.41 6.38 35.85
C GLU A 555 4.02 5.71 35.85
N LEU A 556 2.95 6.46 36.15
CA LEU A 556 1.58 5.93 36.17
C LEU A 556 0.85 5.97 34.81
N LYS A 557 1.46 6.58 33.78
CA LYS A 557 0.85 6.71 32.44
C LYS A 557 1.26 5.61 31.46
N ASN A 558 2.06 4.64 31.88
CA ASN A 558 2.72 3.70 30.96
C ASN A 558 1.89 2.51 30.47
N ASP A 559 0.61 2.34 30.87
CA ASP A 559 -0.12 1.10 30.52
C ASP A 559 -1.40 1.21 29.69
N ALA A 560 -2.03 2.37 29.47
CA ALA A 560 -3.25 2.37 28.64
C ALA A 560 -3.78 3.75 28.20
N SER A 561 -3.02 4.85 28.27
CA SER A 561 -3.56 6.08 27.67
C SER A 561 -3.44 5.95 26.16
N GLU A 562 -4.48 5.39 25.53
CA GLU A 562 -4.64 5.39 24.08
C GLU A 562 -4.34 6.80 23.57
N ASP A 563 -3.49 6.90 22.56
CA ASP A 563 -3.26 8.16 21.86
C ASP A 563 -4.59 8.64 21.28
N VAL A 564 -5.03 9.80 21.74
CA VAL A 564 -6.31 10.40 21.39
C VAL A 564 -6.13 11.86 21.03
N ILE A 565 -7.00 12.35 20.15
CA ILE A 565 -7.12 13.75 19.77
C ILE A 565 -8.51 14.28 20.12
N ASP A 566 -8.59 15.59 20.39
CA ASP A 566 -9.85 16.31 20.60
C ASP A 566 -10.41 16.87 19.28
N GLU A 567 -11.53 17.61 19.38
CA GLU A 567 -12.18 18.21 18.21
C GLU A 567 -11.33 19.28 17.51
N HIS A 568 -10.44 19.98 18.22
CA HIS A 568 -9.58 21.02 17.63
C HIS A 568 -8.44 20.37 16.84
N LEU A 569 -7.73 19.43 17.46
CA LEU A 569 -6.66 18.69 16.83
C LEU A 569 -7.16 17.84 15.66
N PHE A 570 -8.38 17.33 15.74
CA PHE A 570 -9.01 16.70 14.59
C PHE A 570 -9.14 17.64 13.40
N VAL A 571 -9.60 18.89 13.60
CA VAL A 571 -9.71 19.88 12.52
C VAL A 571 -8.33 20.26 11.97
N GLU A 572 -7.33 20.40 12.84
CA GLU A 572 -5.94 20.60 12.42
C GLU A 572 -5.43 19.43 11.57
N SER A 573 -5.77 18.19 11.93
CA SER A 573 -5.39 17.00 11.15
C SER A 573 -5.96 17.04 9.72
N LEU A 574 -7.18 17.56 9.52
CA LEU A 574 -7.77 17.73 8.18
C LEU A 574 -7.01 18.79 7.38
N ALA A 575 -6.51 19.84 8.03
CA ALA A 575 -5.70 20.85 7.38
C ALA A 575 -4.32 20.32 6.96
N LEU A 576 -3.70 19.46 7.79
CA LEU A 576 -2.47 18.74 7.43
C LEU A 576 -2.72 17.81 6.23
N VAL A 577 -3.85 17.09 6.21
CA VAL A 577 -4.26 16.29 5.05
C VAL A 577 -4.42 17.17 3.81
N ALA A 578 -5.12 18.30 3.91
CA ALA A 578 -5.33 19.21 2.79
C ALA A 578 -4.02 19.77 2.22
N ALA A 579 -3.03 20.03 3.09
CA ALA A 579 -1.71 20.52 2.69
C ALA A 579 -0.89 19.46 1.95
N GLU A 580 -1.08 18.17 2.27
CA GLU A 580 -0.36 17.03 1.68
C GLU A 580 -0.91 16.61 0.31
N VAL A 581 -2.18 16.93 0.00
CA VAL A 581 -2.77 16.62 -1.31
C VAL A 581 -1.98 17.35 -2.41
N LEU A 582 -1.60 16.61 -3.46
CA LEU A 582 -0.91 17.16 -4.63
C LEU A 582 -1.92 17.84 -5.56
N TYR A 583 -1.70 19.11 -5.86
CA TYR A 583 -2.54 19.89 -6.78
C TYR A 583 -1.74 20.23 -8.04
N LYS A 584 -2.42 20.32 -9.18
CA LYS A 584 -1.82 20.81 -10.45
C LYS A 584 -1.57 22.32 -10.35
N GLU A 585 -0.53 22.81 -11.04
CA GLU A 585 -0.24 24.24 -11.08
C GLU A 585 -1.37 25.06 -11.74
N PRO A 586 -1.69 26.27 -11.23
CA PRO A 586 -1.03 26.94 -10.10
C PRO A 586 -1.39 26.31 -8.75
N GLU A 587 -0.41 26.25 -7.83
CA GLU A 587 -0.66 25.69 -6.50
C GLU A 587 -1.68 26.53 -5.72
N PRO A 588 -2.75 25.90 -5.19
CA PRO A 588 -3.72 26.59 -4.36
C PRO A 588 -3.11 27.02 -3.03
N THR A 589 -3.60 28.15 -2.54
CA THR A 589 -3.32 28.67 -1.20
C THR A 589 -3.77 27.68 -0.12
N PRO A 590 -3.23 27.75 1.11
CA PRO A 590 -3.66 26.87 2.21
C PRO A 590 -5.18 26.89 2.47
N VAL A 591 -5.81 28.06 2.38
CA VAL A 591 -7.27 28.23 2.51
C VAL A 591 -8.01 27.47 1.40
N GLU A 592 -7.60 27.64 0.14
CA GLU A 592 -8.18 26.92 -1.01
C GLU A 592 -8.03 25.41 -0.86
N ARG A 593 -6.86 24.92 -0.42
CA ARG A 593 -6.64 23.48 -0.16
C ARG A 593 -7.63 22.93 0.86
N ILE A 594 -7.84 23.63 1.97
CA ILE A 594 -8.81 23.24 3.00
C ILE A 594 -10.23 23.25 2.42
N CYS A 595 -10.59 24.28 1.65
CA CYS A 595 -11.90 24.37 0.99
C CYS A 595 -12.13 23.22 0.01
N PHE A 596 -11.13 22.87 -0.81
CA PHE A 596 -11.22 21.75 -1.77
C PHE A 596 -11.33 20.40 -1.07
N LEU A 597 -10.58 20.17 0.02
CA LEU A 597 -10.73 18.95 0.82
C LEU A 597 -12.16 18.85 1.37
N MET A 598 -12.69 19.93 1.94
CA MET A 598 -14.05 19.95 2.47
C MET A 598 -15.10 19.73 1.37
N GLU A 599 -14.88 20.28 0.17
CA GLU A 599 -15.75 20.03 -0.98
C GLU A 599 -15.73 18.55 -1.39
N ARG A 600 -14.53 17.95 -1.46
CA ARG A 600 -14.38 16.52 -1.76
C ARG A 600 -15.09 15.65 -0.73
N MET A 601 -14.93 15.96 0.56
CA MET A 601 -15.63 15.29 1.66
C MET A 601 -17.15 15.43 1.53
N SER A 602 -17.65 16.57 1.05
CA SER A 602 -19.09 16.81 0.88
C SER A 602 -19.73 15.94 -0.22
N GLN A 603 -18.91 15.42 -1.13
CA GLN A 603 -19.31 14.54 -2.22
C GLN A 603 -19.17 13.05 -1.86
N SER A 604 -18.63 12.73 -0.69
CA SER A 604 -18.44 11.35 -0.21
C SER A 604 -19.75 10.75 0.33
N GLU A 605 -19.77 9.41 0.47
CA GLU A 605 -20.88 8.71 1.12
C GLU A 605 -20.92 8.92 2.64
N GLY A 606 -19.82 9.39 3.25
CA GLY A 606 -19.66 9.56 4.69
C GLY A 606 -20.76 10.41 5.33
N LEU A 607 -21.16 11.50 4.68
CA LEU A 607 -22.27 12.33 5.16
C LEU A 607 -23.57 11.53 5.27
N SER A 608 -23.93 10.80 4.22
CA SER A 608 -25.16 10.02 4.16
C SER A 608 -25.12 8.87 5.17
N LYS A 609 -23.98 8.20 5.29
CA LYS A 609 -23.77 7.09 6.22
C LYS A 609 -24.00 7.52 7.67
N VAL A 610 -23.37 8.61 8.11
CA VAL A 610 -23.53 9.15 9.47
C VAL A 610 -24.99 9.54 9.75
N LEU A 611 -25.66 10.19 8.79
CA LEU A 611 -27.07 10.57 8.94
C LEU A 611 -27.99 9.35 9.09
N ILE A 612 -27.78 8.32 8.27
CA ILE A 612 -28.55 7.07 8.31
C ILE A 612 -28.33 6.33 9.63
N GLU A 613 -27.08 6.16 10.07
CA GLU A 613 -26.74 5.47 11.32
C GLU A 613 -27.30 6.21 12.55
N ASN A 614 -27.39 7.55 12.49
CA ASN A 614 -28.06 8.36 13.52
C ASN A 614 -29.59 8.39 13.42
N GLY A 615 -30.21 7.55 12.57
CA GLY A 615 -31.66 7.41 12.47
C GLY A 615 -32.36 8.47 11.62
N HIS A 616 -31.63 9.30 10.88
CA HIS A 616 -32.19 10.26 9.93
C HIS A 616 -32.56 9.55 8.61
N ASN A 617 -33.43 8.54 8.71
CA ASN A 617 -33.84 7.66 7.61
C ASN A 617 -34.75 8.32 6.57
N ARG A 618 -35.06 9.60 6.74
CA ARG A 618 -35.83 10.38 5.78
C ARG A 618 -35.13 11.71 5.61
N ALA A 619 -34.94 12.11 4.36
CA ALA A 619 -34.67 13.48 3.97
C ALA A 619 -35.87 14.36 4.35
N SER A 620 -36.14 14.51 5.66
CA SER A 620 -36.91 15.63 6.18
C SER A 620 -36.08 16.87 5.86
N ALA A 621 -36.44 17.43 4.70
CA ALA A 621 -35.90 18.48 3.85
C ALA A 621 -35.31 19.77 4.49
N GLY A 622 -34.62 19.71 5.64
CA GLY A 622 -34.09 20.92 6.27
C GLY A 622 -32.80 20.76 7.08
N GLU A 623 -32.41 19.55 7.49
CA GLU A 623 -31.28 19.37 8.41
C GLU A 623 -30.14 18.51 7.86
N CYS A 624 -30.03 18.37 6.53
CA CYS A 624 -28.74 17.99 5.97
C CYS A 624 -27.82 19.19 6.15
N LYS A 625 -26.97 19.18 7.18
CA LYS A 625 -25.96 20.21 7.40
C LYS A 625 -24.97 20.11 6.24
N ASP A 626 -25.22 20.88 5.18
CA ASP A 626 -24.23 21.10 4.12
C ASP A 626 -22.96 21.60 4.82
N ILE A 627 -21.93 20.74 4.84
CA ILE A 627 -20.66 21.01 5.51
C ILE A 627 -19.92 22.20 4.87
N LEU A 628 -20.39 22.65 3.71
CA LEU A 628 -19.85 23.81 3.02
C LEU A 628 -20.61 25.11 3.33
N VAL A 629 -21.71 25.11 4.09
CA VAL A 629 -22.52 26.33 4.33
C VAL A 629 -21.68 27.49 4.82
N PHE A 630 -20.85 27.26 5.85
CA PHE A 630 -20.02 28.31 6.43
C PHE A 630 -18.88 28.74 5.48
N LEU A 631 -18.29 27.79 4.74
CA LEU A 631 -17.20 28.07 3.80
C LEU A 631 -17.71 28.81 2.55
N LYS A 632 -18.82 28.40 1.95
CA LYS A 632 -19.47 29.08 0.82
C LYS A 632 -19.91 30.50 1.15
N ALA A 633 -20.34 30.73 2.39
CA ALA A 633 -20.70 32.07 2.85
C ALA A 633 -19.48 32.99 3.00
N ARG A 634 -18.32 32.44 3.40
CA ARG A 634 -17.10 33.22 3.64
C ARG A 634 -16.24 33.42 2.39
N TYR A 635 -16.09 32.37 1.61
CA TYR A 635 -15.24 32.28 0.43
C TYR A 635 -16.06 31.94 -0.83
N PRO A 636 -17.09 32.73 -1.16
CA PRO A 636 -17.96 32.42 -2.29
C PRO A 636 -17.19 32.28 -3.60
N GLU A 637 -16.10 33.03 -3.79
CA GLU A 637 -15.23 32.98 -4.97
C GLU A 637 -14.57 31.61 -5.20
N ILE A 638 -14.24 30.87 -4.13
CA ILE A 638 -13.64 29.52 -4.23
C ILE A 638 -14.68 28.51 -4.73
N PHE A 639 -15.95 28.69 -4.34
CA PHE A 639 -17.05 27.77 -4.68
C PHE A 639 -17.93 28.27 -5.84
N SER A 640 -17.76 29.53 -6.27
CA SER A 640 -18.50 30.10 -7.38
C SER A 640 -17.85 29.66 -8.68
N TYR A 641 -18.26 28.49 -9.15
CA TYR A 641 -18.01 28.10 -10.53
C TYR A 641 -18.72 29.10 -11.43
N GLY A 642 -17.99 30.08 -11.95
CA GLY A 642 -18.51 31.10 -12.85
C GLY A 642 -19.27 30.43 -14.00
N SER A 643 -20.38 31.04 -14.42
CA SER A 643 -21.23 30.54 -15.51
C SER A 643 -20.52 30.47 -16.88
N GLU A 644 -19.25 30.89 -16.96
CA GLU A 644 -18.35 30.62 -18.07
C GLU A 644 -17.50 29.39 -17.73
N GLN A 645 -18.04 28.23 -18.13
CA GLN A 645 -17.46 26.89 -18.18
C GLN A 645 -15.95 26.70 -17.89
N LYS A 646 -15.67 25.73 -16.99
CA LYS A 646 -14.47 24.85 -16.80
C LYS A 646 -13.77 25.04 -15.45
N LEU A 647 -13.46 24.07 -14.59
CA LEU A 647 -13.51 22.59 -14.53
C LEU A 647 -13.86 22.24 -13.06
N GLY A 648 -14.75 21.30 -12.79
CA GLY A 648 -14.91 20.76 -11.44
C GLY A 648 -13.76 19.82 -11.08
N PHE A 649 -13.56 19.48 -9.81
CA PHE A 649 -12.55 18.49 -9.39
C PHE A 649 -12.71 17.14 -10.13
N GLY A 650 -13.95 16.74 -10.46
CA GLY A 650 -14.23 15.59 -11.32
C GLY A 650 -13.74 15.75 -12.78
N ASP A 651 -13.64 16.96 -13.30
CA ASP A 651 -13.06 17.24 -14.61
C ASP A 651 -11.51 17.32 -14.55
N ILE A 652 -10.93 17.67 -13.40
CA ILE A 652 -9.47 17.60 -13.15
C ILE A 652 -8.99 16.14 -13.19
N LEU A 653 -9.81 15.21 -12.68
CA LEU A 653 -9.59 13.77 -12.77
C LEU A 653 -9.90 13.21 -14.18
N ALA A 654 -10.85 13.80 -14.91
CA ALA A 654 -11.14 13.41 -16.29
C ALA A 654 -10.07 13.87 -17.31
N ASP A 655 -9.45 15.04 -17.09
CA ASP A 655 -8.33 15.54 -17.90
C ASP A 655 -7.03 14.76 -17.67
N MET A 656 -6.86 14.13 -16.49
CA MET A 656 -5.77 13.15 -16.26
C MET A 656 -5.86 11.95 -17.21
N ASN A 657 -7.08 11.54 -17.59
CA ASN A 657 -7.30 10.43 -18.53
C ASN A 657 -7.21 10.84 -20.01
N GLN A 658 -7.16 12.14 -20.34
CA GLN A 658 -7.20 12.62 -21.73
C GLN A 658 -5.86 13.15 -22.25
N GLN A 659 -4.91 13.49 -21.38
CA GLN A 659 -3.59 14.00 -21.80
C GLN A 659 -2.62 12.92 -22.34
N GLU A 660 -2.93 11.63 -22.20
CA GLU A 660 -2.10 10.54 -22.75
C GLU A 660 -2.45 10.10 -24.18
N MET A 661 -3.54 10.61 -24.78
CA MET A 661 -3.92 10.24 -26.17
C MET A 661 -3.65 11.35 -27.21
N GLY A 662 -2.86 12.36 -26.87
CA GLY A 662 -2.72 13.57 -27.69
C GLY A 662 -1.29 14.00 -28.01
N SER A 663 -0.38 13.08 -28.34
CA SER A 663 0.88 13.45 -29.01
C SER A 663 1.57 12.27 -29.72
N ILE A 664 0.98 11.83 -30.83
CA ILE A 664 1.72 11.21 -31.94
C ILE A 664 1.14 11.79 -33.24
N ASP A 665 1.83 12.81 -33.78
CA ASP A 665 1.80 13.17 -35.20
C ASP A 665 3.10 12.68 -35.84
#